data_AF-A0A7W1SQK4-F1
#
_entry.id   AF-A0A7W1SQK4-F1
#
_cell.length_a   1.000
_cell.length_b   1.000
_cell.length_c   1.000
_cell.angle_alpha   90.00
_cell.angle_beta   90.00
_cell.angle_gamma   90.00
#
_symmetry.space_group_name_H-M   'P 1'
#
loop_
_entity.id
_entity.type
_entity.pdbx_description
1 polymer ?
#
loop_
_entity_poly.entity_id
_entity_poly.type
_entity_poly.pdbx_seq_one_letter_code
_entity_poly.pdbx_strand_id
1 'polypeptide(L)'
;KEYTVDMLTTFCPGEPKDMIKKTLTAMVAVKYPHTSYLCDEGDDPELRKFCKEIGVVHVTRIEKIDAKAGNINNALKQANGEICVIMDPDHEPHPDFLHRVLPYFEDPKLGYVQVVQAYGNQQESLIALGAAQQTYTFYGPMMMCMNSYGTVQAIGANCTFRRAALDSIGGHAAGLSEDMHTAMQIHAKGWTSVYVPEVITRGYVPASLPAYYKQQLKWARGTFDLFFKVFWKLKNNFSWRQKLHYFTLPLYFLFGLISFIDLSIPILALALCHTPWEVNIADFAMMFTPLIILNLLIRQYAQRWLLEEHERGFHIIGGILRIGTWWIFLLGFIYTLLNIKVPYIPTPKDDGHQNNWRLCIPNLVVCLITLIAIFYGLSIDKSPYSAFMAGFGLINIIILLIMTMMAQEKFLNEMSLKIKNHILYTPVLVPIIAFFIRSRALTYQLLRNSSVIIAILIVGSLYSFTQINQINQVDLKTLAPPEMKSTGGFYTGIYSPVFDSILNPNDVLKFEKQFSTRFDIVSFYQSWGQESINYFPVQQLNEISRKGSVPMITWEPWPQAFPEFNSHPELGKGIKTCKFISQGYFDNYIKDYCKQIKDFGHPIFIRFAHEPDNHVYPWSKGGNNTPNEYIFAYRYVVKKFEEEGVHNVTWVWNPMLASGIDKYFPGGDYVDWIGITALNYGKAQVDEKWYSFAQLYEPYREKLKALKRPVMIAEFGSTAYGGSKEDWVTQGLTDIQSKYKEIKSVVFFNSNKDNIWITKWRPDKKTTSIDWSISQKHTKVTEKLSQFPFNQHPFVEEKDSPADLNLRKPEPLYKSPFFTGTEGNYELLVNNKPFYIRGVAYNTAHDWRDGNLPLTRRQTSKDLENIKEMGANTIRRYAPGVYDQNIMKEAAVQDLKVMYGFWFDPKIDYYRDTLKLLKYIREVENNVAKLKKHDAVLAWGVGNETWGLLKHTYSKPYLTKVRNQYAKFIEHLAQIIHEEDPTRPVYTTSEHEENQIAGEIVSFMKFAPSIDIYSVNSYYEEQLSELQQLIATHGQGRPYLVSEFGPKGYWLPWYTSYTANRIKENSDYENAELYAREWKKYVVAHKGYNIGGVAYCWRDRMEGTFTWYGFTDYHGRFKPTYHAMKAVWTENKVKQPLPDFSIAAPGNNLEAGKAYIFKVKGPNIKGLNYEWMVQKDEYLGELNSMRLQVKGRAVK
;
A
#
# COMPACT_ATOMS: atom_id res chain seq x y z
N LYS A 1 10.69 -29.35 -66.48
CA LYS A 1 11.25 -30.72 -66.61
C LYS A 1 10.17 -31.71 -66.16
N GLU A 2 9.91 -32.78 -66.90
CA GLU A 2 9.07 -33.88 -66.39
C GLU A 2 9.92 -34.79 -65.50
N TYR A 3 9.44 -35.09 -64.30
CA TYR A 3 10.13 -35.93 -63.32
C TYR A 3 9.46 -37.29 -63.24
N THR A 4 10.24 -38.37 -63.13
CA THR A 4 9.68 -39.67 -62.73
C THR A 4 9.42 -39.66 -61.21
N VAL A 5 8.21 -40.06 -60.81
CA VAL A 5 7.77 -39.96 -59.41
C VAL A 5 7.33 -41.33 -58.89
N ASP A 6 7.84 -41.68 -57.71
CA ASP A 6 7.33 -42.80 -56.92
C ASP A 6 6.64 -42.27 -55.67
N MET A 7 5.43 -42.75 -55.37
CA MET A 7 4.69 -42.45 -54.14
C MET A 7 4.64 -43.69 -53.26
N LEU A 8 5.17 -43.59 -52.04
CA LEU A 8 5.30 -44.71 -51.11
C LEU A 8 4.48 -44.46 -49.86
N THR A 9 3.74 -45.46 -49.40
CA THR A 9 3.14 -45.50 -48.07
C THR A 9 3.51 -46.82 -47.37
N THR A 10 3.42 -46.86 -46.05
CA THR A 10 3.78 -48.04 -45.25
C THR A 10 2.57 -48.64 -44.57
N PHE A 11 2.53 -49.96 -44.42
CA PHE A 11 1.54 -50.63 -43.56
C PHE A 11 2.23 -51.49 -42.52
N CYS A 12 1.82 -51.33 -41.26
CA CYS A 12 2.24 -52.15 -40.13
C CYS A 12 1.07 -53.02 -39.63
N PRO A 13 1.32 -54.27 -39.18
CA PRO A 13 0.30 -55.09 -38.54
C PRO A 13 -0.37 -54.37 -37.36
N GLY A 14 -1.71 -54.27 -37.40
CA GLY A 14 -2.53 -53.57 -36.40
C GLY A 14 -3.13 -52.25 -36.89
N GLU A 15 -2.73 -51.73 -38.05
CA GLU A 15 -3.39 -50.58 -38.66
C GLU A 15 -4.71 -50.97 -39.36
N PRO A 16 -5.74 -50.11 -39.35
CA PRO A 16 -7.02 -50.41 -40.02
C PRO A 16 -6.83 -50.54 -41.54
N LYS A 17 -7.13 -51.72 -42.10
CA LYS A 17 -6.95 -51.98 -43.53
C LYS A 17 -7.75 -51.03 -44.42
N ASP A 18 -8.96 -50.66 -44.01
CA ASP A 18 -9.82 -49.75 -44.78
C ASP A 18 -9.25 -48.34 -44.87
N MET A 19 -8.52 -47.89 -43.86
CA MET A 19 -7.78 -46.62 -43.89
C MET A 19 -6.68 -46.67 -44.96
N ILE A 20 -5.87 -47.73 -44.97
CA ILE A 20 -4.83 -47.94 -45.99
C ILE A 20 -5.42 -47.98 -47.39
N LYS A 21 -6.52 -48.72 -47.59
CA LYS A 21 -7.20 -48.81 -48.89
C LYS A 21 -7.65 -47.45 -49.40
N LYS A 22 -8.19 -46.59 -48.53
CA LYS A 22 -8.54 -45.20 -48.89
C LYS A 22 -7.32 -44.38 -49.30
N THR A 23 -6.25 -44.41 -48.52
CA THR A 23 -5.00 -43.71 -48.84
C THR A 23 -4.42 -44.18 -50.17
N LEU A 24 -4.35 -45.49 -50.42
CA LEU A 24 -3.86 -46.04 -51.69
C LEU A 24 -4.73 -45.64 -52.88
N THR A 25 -6.06 -45.63 -52.70
CA THR A 25 -7.00 -45.19 -53.74
C THR A 25 -6.79 -43.72 -54.07
N ALA A 26 -6.59 -42.88 -53.06
CA ALA A 26 -6.30 -41.46 -53.21
C ALA A 26 -4.92 -41.21 -53.84
N MET A 27 -3.91 -42.02 -53.52
CA MET A 27 -2.59 -41.97 -54.18
C MET A 27 -2.71 -42.25 -55.68
N VAL A 28 -3.38 -43.34 -56.06
CA VAL A 28 -3.60 -43.69 -57.49
C VAL A 28 -4.39 -42.60 -58.22
N ALA A 29 -5.30 -41.89 -57.53
CA ALA A 29 -6.08 -40.80 -58.12
C ALA A 29 -5.29 -39.48 -58.34
N VAL A 30 -4.02 -39.40 -57.92
CA VAL A 30 -3.17 -38.23 -58.21
C VAL A 30 -2.90 -38.13 -59.71
N LYS A 31 -3.18 -36.97 -60.29
CA LYS A 31 -3.27 -36.78 -61.75
C LYS A 31 -1.94 -36.85 -62.49
N TYR A 32 -0.82 -36.53 -61.83
CA TYR A 32 0.50 -36.54 -62.45
C TYR A 32 0.98 -38.00 -62.61
N PRO A 33 1.61 -38.39 -63.75
CA PRO A 33 2.12 -39.75 -63.93
C PRO A 33 3.10 -40.17 -62.83
N HIS A 34 2.80 -41.26 -62.12
CA HIS A 34 3.61 -41.75 -61.00
C HIS A 34 3.39 -43.26 -60.77
N THR A 35 4.29 -43.89 -60.01
CA THR A 35 4.11 -45.28 -59.53
C THR A 35 3.83 -45.27 -58.04
N SER A 36 2.75 -45.92 -57.61
CA SER A 36 2.40 -46.03 -56.19
C SER A 36 2.90 -47.36 -55.59
N TYR A 37 3.48 -47.30 -54.39
CA TYR A 37 4.01 -48.45 -53.65
C TYR A 37 3.37 -48.57 -52.27
N LEU A 38 2.98 -49.79 -51.90
CA LEU A 38 2.67 -50.16 -50.52
C LEU A 38 3.84 -50.95 -49.94
N CYS A 39 4.47 -50.39 -48.91
CA CYS A 39 5.53 -51.06 -48.15
C CYS A 39 4.90 -51.81 -46.97
N ASP A 40 4.52 -53.06 -47.19
CA ASP A 40 3.76 -53.89 -46.27
C ASP A 40 4.69 -54.71 -45.35
N GLU A 41 4.75 -54.36 -44.06
CA GLU A 41 5.53 -55.07 -43.04
C GLU A 41 4.89 -56.40 -42.58
N GLY A 42 3.63 -56.64 -42.91
CA GLY A 42 2.86 -57.84 -42.58
C GLY A 42 2.79 -58.89 -43.69
N ASP A 43 3.10 -58.52 -44.94
CA ASP A 43 2.79 -59.30 -46.15
C ASP A 43 1.32 -59.76 -46.17
N ASP A 44 0.40 -58.81 -45.94
CA ASP A 44 -1.01 -59.10 -45.76
C ASP A 44 -1.65 -59.54 -47.10
N PRO A 45 -2.25 -60.75 -47.18
CA PRO A 45 -2.79 -61.26 -48.44
C PRO A 45 -3.93 -60.41 -49.03
N GLU A 46 -4.71 -59.75 -48.18
CA GLU A 46 -5.83 -58.90 -48.59
C GLU A 46 -5.32 -57.59 -49.22
N LEU A 47 -4.35 -56.94 -48.58
CA LEU A 47 -3.73 -55.74 -49.12
C LEU A 47 -2.94 -56.03 -50.39
N ARG A 48 -2.23 -57.17 -50.47
CA ARG A 48 -1.55 -57.59 -51.68
C ARG A 48 -2.51 -57.80 -52.86
N LYS A 49 -3.67 -58.42 -52.61
CA LYS A 49 -4.72 -58.58 -53.62
C LYS A 49 -5.26 -57.22 -54.04
N PHE A 50 -5.59 -56.35 -53.09
CA PHE A 50 -6.10 -55.01 -53.36
C PHE A 50 -5.10 -54.17 -54.18
N CYS A 51 -3.82 -54.15 -53.80
CA CYS A 51 -2.77 -53.46 -54.56
C CYS A 51 -2.72 -53.91 -56.02
N LYS A 52 -2.86 -55.21 -56.29
CA LYS A 52 -2.91 -55.74 -57.66
C LYS A 52 -4.14 -55.24 -58.44
N GLU A 53 -5.29 -55.09 -57.77
CA GLU A 53 -6.53 -54.60 -58.38
C GLU A 53 -6.45 -53.12 -58.78
N ILE A 54 -5.78 -52.29 -57.98
CA ILE A 54 -5.67 -50.83 -58.21
C ILE A 54 -4.35 -50.39 -58.85
N GLY A 55 -3.47 -51.32 -59.24
CA GLY A 55 -2.21 -51.01 -59.92
C GLY A 55 -1.10 -50.46 -59.02
N VAL A 56 -1.11 -50.79 -57.72
CA VAL A 56 -0.08 -50.42 -56.74
C VAL A 56 0.96 -51.54 -56.62
N VAL A 57 2.25 -51.17 -56.58
CA VAL A 57 3.35 -52.11 -56.35
C VAL A 57 3.41 -52.49 -54.87
N HIS A 58 3.14 -53.74 -54.56
CA HIS A 58 3.25 -54.28 -53.20
C HIS A 58 4.70 -54.72 -52.93
N VAL A 59 5.29 -54.20 -51.84
CA VAL A 59 6.66 -54.50 -51.43
C VAL A 59 6.65 -54.98 -49.98
N THR A 60 7.34 -56.08 -49.69
CA THR A 60 7.52 -56.59 -48.33
C THR A 60 9.00 -56.92 -48.05
N ARG A 61 9.33 -57.22 -46.78
CA ARG A 61 10.68 -57.56 -46.32
C ARG A 61 10.67 -58.64 -45.23
N ILE A 62 11.70 -59.47 -45.22
CA ILE A 62 11.88 -60.55 -44.24
C ILE A 62 12.52 -59.99 -42.95
N GLU A 63 13.57 -59.18 -43.08
CA GLU A 63 14.28 -58.58 -41.94
C GLU A 63 13.65 -57.23 -41.54
N LYS A 64 13.11 -57.16 -40.32
CA LYS A 64 12.39 -55.99 -39.80
C LYS A 64 13.29 -55.13 -38.92
N ILE A 65 14.24 -54.44 -39.56
CA ILE A 65 15.18 -53.51 -38.90
C ILE A 65 14.72 -52.06 -39.16
N ASP A 66 14.89 -51.15 -38.20
CA ASP A 66 14.61 -49.70 -38.33
C ASP A 66 13.18 -49.31 -38.72
N ALA A 67 12.18 -50.17 -38.42
CA ALA A 67 10.74 -49.89 -38.57
C ALA A 67 10.41 -49.21 -39.92
N LYS A 68 9.67 -48.08 -39.90
CA LYS A 68 9.25 -47.32 -41.08
C LYS A 68 10.42 -46.94 -41.99
N ALA A 69 11.52 -46.41 -41.45
CA ALA A 69 12.68 -46.00 -42.24
C ALA A 69 13.29 -47.19 -42.99
N GLY A 70 13.43 -48.34 -42.33
CA GLY A 70 13.92 -49.55 -42.98
C GLY A 70 12.95 -50.11 -44.02
N ASN A 71 11.63 -49.97 -43.80
CA ASN A 71 10.61 -50.42 -44.73
C ASN A 71 10.63 -49.58 -46.02
N ILE A 72 10.69 -48.25 -45.88
CA ILE A 72 10.90 -47.32 -46.99
C ILE A 72 12.22 -47.63 -47.71
N ASN A 73 13.33 -47.77 -46.98
CA ASN A 73 14.63 -48.09 -47.60
C ASN A 73 14.63 -49.41 -48.39
N ASN A 74 13.82 -50.39 -47.98
CA ASN A 74 13.65 -51.62 -48.74
C ASN A 74 12.90 -51.38 -50.06
N ALA A 75 11.82 -50.60 -50.03
CA ALA A 75 11.08 -50.21 -51.24
C ALA A 75 11.91 -49.33 -52.18
N LEU A 76 12.75 -48.45 -51.64
CA LEU A 76 13.68 -47.62 -52.40
C LEU A 76 14.71 -48.42 -53.23
N LYS A 77 14.91 -49.72 -52.97
CA LYS A 77 15.74 -50.58 -53.82
C LYS A 77 15.08 -50.96 -55.15
N GLN A 78 13.75 -50.83 -55.22
CA GLN A 78 12.93 -51.21 -56.39
C GLN A 78 12.30 -49.98 -57.06
N ALA A 79 12.04 -48.93 -56.28
CA ALA A 79 11.61 -47.61 -56.74
C ALA A 79 12.76 -46.86 -57.44
N ASN A 80 12.53 -46.37 -58.66
CA ASN A 80 13.53 -45.76 -59.56
C ASN A 80 13.21 -44.30 -59.96
N GLY A 81 12.20 -43.69 -59.34
CA GLY A 81 11.80 -42.30 -59.57
C GLY A 81 12.89 -41.31 -59.19
N GLU A 82 13.06 -40.25 -59.98
CA GLU A 82 13.91 -39.11 -59.63
C GLU A 82 13.40 -38.40 -58.37
N ILE A 83 12.09 -38.47 -58.13
CA ILE A 83 11.38 -37.91 -56.99
C ILE A 83 10.62 -39.01 -56.25
N CYS A 84 10.65 -38.96 -54.92
CA CYS A 84 10.05 -39.94 -54.03
C CYS A 84 9.13 -39.23 -53.02
N VAL A 85 7.84 -39.53 -53.02
CA VAL A 85 6.89 -39.04 -52.02
C VAL A 85 6.73 -40.09 -50.93
N ILE A 86 6.94 -39.71 -49.68
CA ILE A 86 6.65 -40.56 -48.52
C ILE A 86 5.37 -40.06 -47.88
N MET A 87 4.31 -40.85 -48.00
CA MET A 87 2.98 -40.61 -47.47
C MET A 87 2.78 -41.45 -46.20
N ASP A 88 2.08 -40.87 -45.21
CA ASP A 88 1.63 -41.64 -44.06
C ASP A 88 0.39 -42.49 -44.43
N PRO A 89 0.21 -43.66 -43.80
CA PRO A 89 -0.90 -44.58 -44.08
C PRO A 89 -2.30 -44.01 -43.81
N ASP A 90 -2.38 -42.91 -43.07
CA ASP A 90 -3.62 -42.28 -42.63
C ASP A 90 -3.86 -40.91 -43.30
N HIS A 91 -3.11 -40.60 -44.35
CA HIS A 91 -3.25 -39.34 -45.10
C HIS A 91 -3.76 -39.59 -46.52
N GLU A 92 -4.77 -38.82 -46.93
CA GLU A 92 -5.33 -38.88 -48.27
C GLU A 92 -4.81 -37.68 -49.10
N PRO A 93 -4.02 -37.90 -50.17
CA PRO A 93 -3.56 -36.80 -51.03
C PRO A 93 -4.67 -36.27 -51.92
N HIS A 94 -4.68 -34.96 -52.12
CA HIS A 94 -5.53 -34.32 -53.13
C HIS A 94 -5.06 -34.72 -54.55
N PRO A 95 -5.96 -34.88 -55.54
CA PRO A 95 -5.58 -35.26 -56.91
C PRO A 95 -4.51 -34.36 -57.57
N ASP A 96 -4.40 -33.11 -57.13
CA ASP A 96 -3.41 -32.13 -57.62
C ASP A 96 -2.11 -32.08 -56.80
N PHE A 97 -1.87 -33.01 -55.87
CA PHE A 97 -0.72 -33.00 -54.94
C PHE A 97 0.62 -32.76 -55.66
N LEU A 98 0.93 -33.57 -56.67
CA LEU A 98 2.19 -33.49 -57.40
C LEU A 98 2.30 -32.23 -58.27
N HIS A 99 1.18 -31.73 -58.82
CA HIS A 99 1.18 -30.47 -59.57
C HIS A 99 1.56 -29.26 -58.71
N ARG A 100 1.26 -29.31 -57.40
CA ARG A 100 1.62 -28.26 -56.44
C ARG A 100 3.06 -28.38 -55.93
N VAL A 101 3.62 -29.60 -55.92
CA VAL A 101 4.91 -29.88 -55.27
C VAL A 101 6.09 -29.95 -56.26
N LEU A 102 5.90 -30.60 -57.41
CA LEU A 102 7.00 -30.83 -58.38
C LEU A 102 7.67 -29.56 -58.93
N PRO A 103 6.98 -28.42 -59.15
CA PRO A 103 7.63 -27.21 -59.67
C PRO A 103 8.82 -26.73 -58.82
N TYR A 104 8.81 -26.97 -57.50
CA TYR A 104 9.92 -26.55 -56.65
C TYR A 104 11.23 -27.30 -56.92
N PHE A 105 11.16 -28.52 -57.47
CA PHE A 105 12.36 -29.32 -57.79
C PHE A 105 13.11 -28.82 -59.02
N GLU A 106 12.64 -27.76 -59.70
CA GLU A 106 13.45 -27.06 -60.70
C GLU A 106 14.76 -26.51 -60.12
N ASP A 107 14.81 -26.20 -58.81
CA ASP A 107 16.07 -25.92 -58.11
C ASP A 107 16.87 -27.22 -57.89
N PRO A 108 18.05 -27.39 -58.52
CA PRO A 108 18.86 -28.60 -58.37
C PRO A 108 19.42 -28.77 -56.95
N LYS A 109 19.45 -27.73 -56.12
CA LYS A 109 19.91 -27.80 -54.72
C LYS A 109 18.81 -28.25 -53.75
N LEU A 110 17.56 -28.32 -54.20
CA LEU A 110 16.44 -28.72 -53.36
C LEU A 110 16.49 -30.22 -53.07
N GLY A 111 16.60 -30.56 -51.78
CA GLY A 111 16.59 -31.93 -51.28
C GLY A 111 15.19 -32.47 -51.07
N TYR A 112 14.28 -31.67 -50.51
CA TYR A 112 12.88 -32.08 -50.30
C TYR A 112 11.90 -30.91 -50.16
N VAL A 113 10.63 -31.24 -50.35
CA VAL A 113 9.47 -30.37 -50.17
C VAL A 113 8.56 -30.98 -49.11
N GLN A 114 8.23 -30.20 -48.09
CA GLN A 114 7.24 -30.55 -47.08
C GLN A 114 5.94 -29.78 -47.33
N VAL A 115 4.79 -30.43 -47.14
CA VAL A 115 3.48 -29.78 -47.26
C VAL A 115 2.82 -29.64 -45.88
N VAL A 116 1.77 -28.82 -45.79
CA VAL A 116 0.98 -28.66 -44.56
C VAL A 116 0.36 -29.99 -44.13
N GLN A 117 0.49 -30.31 -42.86
CA GLN A 117 -0.27 -31.39 -42.25
C GLN A 117 -1.55 -30.83 -41.64
N ALA A 118 -2.69 -31.16 -42.25
CA ALA A 118 -4.02 -30.81 -41.78
C ALA A 118 -4.76 -32.07 -41.30
N TYR A 119 -5.74 -31.88 -40.43
CA TYR A 119 -6.48 -32.98 -39.81
C TYR A 119 -7.98 -32.89 -40.09
N GLY A 120 -8.66 -34.04 -40.04
CA GLY A 120 -10.11 -34.14 -40.28
C GLY A 120 -10.95 -34.58 -39.08
N ASN A 121 -10.34 -35.07 -38.00
CA ASN A 121 -11.05 -35.69 -36.87
C ASN A 121 -11.05 -34.87 -35.57
N GLN A 122 -10.86 -33.55 -35.64
CA GLN A 122 -10.81 -32.67 -34.47
C GLN A 122 -12.10 -32.71 -33.63
N GLN A 123 -13.24 -33.13 -34.22
CA GLN A 123 -14.54 -33.19 -33.56
C GLN A 123 -14.81 -34.53 -32.86
N GLU A 124 -13.94 -35.52 -33.05
CA GLU A 124 -14.12 -36.89 -32.53
C GLU A 124 -14.01 -36.94 -31.00
N SER A 125 -13.09 -36.17 -30.41
CA SER A 125 -12.93 -36.06 -28.97
C SER A 125 -12.24 -34.75 -28.56
N LEU A 126 -12.30 -34.41 -27.26
CA LEU A 126 -11.53 -33.29 -26.72
C LEU A 126 -10.01 -33.53 -26.80
N ILE A 127 -9.56 -34.79 -26.83
CA ILE A 127 -8.15 -35.16 -27.03
C ILE A 127 -7.74 -34.85 -28.47
N ALA A 128 -8.54 -35.26 -29.47
CA ALA A 128 -8.31 -34.94 -30.87
C ALA A 128 -8.26 -33.41 -31.09
N LEU A 129 -9.23 -32.68 -30.55
CA LEU A 129 -9.25 -31.23 -30.61
C LEU A 129 -8.00 -30.60 -29.97
N GLY A 130 -7.60 -31.08 -28.80
CA GLY A 130 -6.42 -30.61 -28.09
C GLY A 130 -5.11 -30.91 -28.83
N ALA A 131 -4.98 -32.10 -29.40
CA ALA A 131 -3.82 -32.53 -30.17
C ALA A 131 -3.66 -31.67 -31.44
N ALA A 132 -4.74 -31.44 -32.18
CA ALA A 132 -4.72 -30.55 -33.34
C ALA A 132 -4.37 -29.10 -32.95
N GLN A 133 -4.96 -28.58 -31.87
CA GLN A 133 -4.68 -27.22 -31.39
C GLN A 133 -3.21 -26.95 -31.03
N GLN A 134 -2.45 -27.98 -30.65
CA GLN A 134 -1.03 -27.84 -30.33
C GLN A 134 -0.15 -27.69 -31.58
N THR A 135 -0.58 -28.21 -32.73
CA THR A 135 0.22 -28.21 -33.96
C THR A 135 0.01 -26.97 -34.82
N TYR A 136 -1.11 -26.25 -34.66
CA TYR A 136 -1.47 -25.11 -35.51
C TYR A 136 -0.39 -24.03 -35.60
N THR A 137 0.25 -23.67 -34.48
CA THR A 137 1.36 -22.68 -34.51
C THR A 137 2.59 -23.24 -35.22
N PHE A 138 2.80 -24.55 -35.15
CA PHE A 138 3.94 -25.21 -35.78
C PHE A 138 3.78 -25.25 -37.31
N TYR A 139 2.68 -25.83 -37.81
CA TYR A 139 2.43 -25.92 -39.26
C TYR A 139 2.09 -24.58 -39.91
N GLY A 140 1.62 -23.59 -39.15
CA GLY A 140 1.41 -22.24 -39.65
C GLY A 140 2.69 -21.42 -39.66
N PRO A 141 2.85 -20.47 -38.73
CA PRO A 141 3.94 -19.49 -38.78
C PRO A 141 5.34 -20.10 -38.59
N MET A 142 5.53 -21.16 -37.80
CA MET A 142 6.88 -21.70 -37.57
C MET A 142 7.47 -22.36 -38.82
N MET A 143 6.72 -23.24 -39.49
CA MET A 143 7.16 -23.89 -40.74
C MET A 143 7.37 -22.87 -41.87
N MET A 144 6.53 -21.83 -41.94
CA MET A 144 6.73 -20.70 -42.86
C MET A 144 8.02 -19.92 -42.56
N CYS A 145 8.35 -19.71 -41.28
CA CYS A 145 9.61 -19.11 -40.88
C CYS A 145 10.80 -19.99 -41.29
N MET A 146 10.73 -21.30 -41.03
CA MET A 146 11.77 -22.26 -41.44
C MET A 146 11.98 -22.31 -42.95
N ASN A 147 10.92 -22.13 -43.74
CA ASN A 147 10.97 -22.04 -45.20
C ASN A 147 11.82 -20.87 -45.69
N SER A 148 11.67 -19.70 -45.06
CA SER A 148 12.48 -18.51 -45.41
C SER A 148 13.99 -18.70 -45.18
N TYR A 149 14.37 -19.73 -44.42
CA TYR A 149 15.76 -20.07 -44.11
C TYR A 149 16.26 -21.30 -44.86
N GLY A 150 15.41 -22.00 -45.62
CA GLY A 150 15.73 -23.27 -46.26
C GLY A 150 15.99 -24.41 -45.25
N THR A 151 15.24 -24.42 -44.14
CA THR A 151 15.45 -25.34 -43.01
C THR A 151 14.17 -26.06 -42.59
N VAL A 152 13.24 -26.21 -43.51
CA VAL A 152 11.90 -26.78 -43.27
C VAL A 152 12.02 -28.15 -42.65
N GLN A 153 11.26 -28.42 -41.60
CA GLN A 153 11.33 -29.71 -40.92
C GLN A 153 10.60 -30.79 -41.75
N ALA A 154 11.24 -31.92 -42.02
CA ALA A 154 10.50 -33.09 -42.49
C ALA A 154 9.76 -33.71 -41.29
N ILE A 155 8.45 -33.93 -41.44
CA ILE A 155 7.55 -34.31 -40.33
C ILE A 155 6.99 -35.74 -40.49
N GLY A 156 7.64 -36.54 -41.33
CA GLY A 156 7.36 -37.97 -41.48
C GLY A 156 6.17 -38.31 -42.37
N ALA A 157 5.32 -37.33 -42.69
CA ALA A 157 4.17 -37.49 -43.56
C ALA A 157 4.21 -36.49 -44.72
N ASN A 158 3.75 -36.93 -45.89
CA ASN A 158 3.48 -36.10 -47.06
C ASN A 158 4.70 -35.28 -47.51
N CYS A 159 5.89 -35.86 -47.38
CA CYS A 159 7.14 -35.21 -47.72
C CYS A 159 7.68 -35.80 -49.02
N THR A 160 7.97 -34.91 -49.97
CA THR A 160 8.50 -35.28 -51.27
C THR A 160 9.98 -35.02 -51.29
N PHE A 161 10.78 -36.03 -51.62
CA PHE A 161 12.23 -35.99 -51.62
C PHE A 161 12.78 -36.12 -53.04
N ARG A 162 13.88 -35.42 -53.31
CA ARG A 162 14.75 -35.72 -54.44
C ARG A 162 15.51 -37.00 -54.12
N ARG A 163 15.45 -37.99 -55.01
CA ARG A 163 16.05 -39.30 -54.76
C ARG A 163 17.56 -39.22 -54.48
N ALA A 164 18.28 -38.44 -55.28
CA ALA A 164 19.70 -38.18 -55.09
C ALA A 164 20.05 -37.58 -53.71
N ALA A 165 19.15 -36.78 -53.12
CA ALA A 165 19.38 -36.21 -51.79
C ALA A 165 19.25 -37.28 -50.68
N LEU A 166 18.23 -38.14 -50.76
CA LEU A 166 18.08 -39.29 -49.87
C LEU A 166 19.26 -40.27 -50.00
N ASP A 167 19.66 -40.60 -51.22
CA ASP A 167 20.78 -41.54 -51.43
C ASP A 167 22.11 -40.98 -50.88
N SER A 168 22.29 -39.64 -50.90
CA SER A 168 23.51 -38.99 -50.38
C SER A 168 23.75 -39.16 -48.87
N ILE A 169 22.71 -39.57 -48.13
CA ILE A 169 22.77 -39.88 -46.70
C ILE A 169 22.53 -41.37 -46.40
N GLY A 170 22.49 -42.23 -47.43
CA GLY A 170 22.26 -43.66 -47.30
C GLY A 170 20.79 -44.08 -47.21
N GLY A 171 19.86 -43.22 -47.67
CA GLY A 171 18.42 -43.44 -47.61
C GLY A 171 17.74 -42.73 -46.44
N HIS A 172 16.55 -43.17 -46.07
CA HIS A 172 15.83 -42.67 -44.92
C HIS A 172 16.58 -43.04 -43.62
N ALA A 173 16.90 -42.05 -42.79
CA ALA A 173 17.67 -42.26 -41.57
C ALA A 173 16.85 -43.03 -40.51
N ALA A 174 17.52 -43.89 -39.72
CA ALA A 174 16.87 -44.68 -38.67
C ALA A 174 16.68 -43.89 -37.36
N GLY A 175 15.64 -44.21 -36.58
CA GLY A 175 15.40 -43.62 -35.25
C GLY A 175 13.92 -43.58 -34.87
N LEU A 176 13.61 -43.07 -33.67
CA LEU A 176 12.23 -42.80 -33.23
C LEU A 176 11.63 -41.52 -33.85
N SER A 177 12.50 -40.62 -34.33
CA SER A 177 12.16 -39.42 -35.09
C SER A 177 12.95 -39.46 -36.40
N GLU A 178 12.73 -40.53 -37.16
CA GLU A 178 13.44 -40.87 -38.40
C GLU A 178 13.38 -39.74 -39.44
N ASP A 179 12.25 -39.06 -39.50
CA ASP A 179 11.95 -37.93 -40.37
C ASP A 179 12.83 -36.72 -40.09
N MET A 180 12.91 -36.34 -38.82
CA MET A 180 13.78 -35.27 -38.37
C MET A 180 15.25 -35.64 -38.53
N HIS A 181 15.58 -36.90 -38.30
CA HIS A 181 16.93 -37.39 -38.53
C HIS A 181 17.32 -37.28 -40.01
N THR A 182 16.44 -37.68 -40.94
CA THR A 182 16.63 -37.56 -42.39
C THR A 182 16.83 -36.09 -42.79
N ALA A 183 15.95 -35.20 -42.34
CA ALA A 183 16.08 -33.76 -42.60
C ALA A 183 17.43 -33.18 -42.13
N MET A 184 17.84 -33.53 -40.90
CA MET A 184 19.12 -33.09 -40.33
C MET A 184 20.31 -33.56 -41.17
N GLN A 185 20.31 -34.82 -41.62
CA GLN A 185 21.41 -35.34 -42.43
C GLN A 185 21.43 -34.72 -43.83
N ILE A 186 20.27 -34.55 -44.47
CA ILE A 186 20.16 -33.91 -45.80
C ILE A 186 20.67 -32.47 -45.75
N HIS A 187 20.25 -31.69 -44.75
CA HIS A 187 20.76 -30.32 -44.57
C HIS A 187 22.26 -30.29 -44.25
N ALA A 188 22.78 -31.25 -43.48
CA ALA A 188 24.21 -31.35 -43.19
C ALA A 188 25.06 -31.67 -44.44
N LYS A 189 24.45 -32.22 -45.49
CA LYS A 189 25.07 -32.44 -46.81
C LYS A 189 24.94 -31.22 -47.75
N GLY A 190 24.30 -30.14 -47.31
CA GLY A 190 24.19 -28.89 -48.06
C GLY A 190 22.97 -28.76 -48.97
N TRP A 191 22.06 -29.74 -48.96
CA TRP A 191 20.77 -29.63 -49.66
C TRP A 191 19.85 -28.62 -48.97
N THR A 192 18.92 -28.03 -49.71
CA THR A 192 17.89 -27.11 -49.19
C THR A 192 16.53 -27.80 -49.06
N SER A 193 15.58 -27.13 -48.41
CA SER A 193 14.19 -27.61 -48.27
C SER A 193 13.18 -26.48 -48.46
N VAL A 194 11.97 -26.84 -48.90
CA VAL A 194 10.86 -25.92 -49.14
C VAL A 194 9.59 -26.39 -48.43
N TYR A 195 8.78 -25.44 -47.95
CA TYR A 195 7.47 -25.68 -47.36
C TYR A 195 6.39 -25.14 -48.28
N VAL A 196 5.41 -25.98 -48.62
CA VAL A 196 4.24 -25.60 -49.41
C VAL A 196 3.08 -25.32 -48.46
N PRO A 197 2.66 -24.04 -48.32
CA PRO A 197 1.61 -23.64 -47.39
C PRO A 197 0.21 -23.87 -47.95
N GLU A 198 -0.06 -25.09 -48.42
CA GLU A 198 -1.37 -25.48 -48.95
C GLU A 198 -1.84 -26.79 -48.29
N VAL A 199 -3.13 -26.85 -47.94
CA VAL A 199 -3.77 -28.06 -47.41
C VAL A 199 -4.12 -28.97 -48.59
N ILE A 200 -3.17 -29.79 -49.00
CA ILE A 200 -3.30 -30.75 -50.11
C ILE A 200 -3.29 -32.22 -49.64
N THR A 201 -3.29 -32.43 -48.33
CA THR A 201 -3.48 -33.73 -47.68
C THR A 201 -4.24 -33.53 -46.37
N ARG A 202 -5.03 -34.51 -45.95
CA ARG A 202 -5.62 -34.54 -44.60
C ARG A 202 -5.40 -35.90 -43.98
N GLY A 203 -5.05 -35.90 -42.69
CA GLY A 203 -4.94 -37.12 -41.90
C GLY A 203 -5.65 -37.04 -40.55
N TYR A 204 -5.21 -37.88 -39.61
CA TYR A 204 -5.86 -38.07 -38.32
C TYR A 204 -4.92 -37.76 -37.15
N VAL A 205 -5.39 -36.96 -36.19
CA VAL A 205 -4.76 -36.86 -34.86
C VAL A 205 -5.20 -38.01 -33.97
N PRO A 206 -4.44 -38.35 -32.91
CA PRO A 206 -4.89 -39.32 -31.92
C PRO A 206 -6.20 -38.89 -31.27
N ALA A 207 -7.22 -39.74 -31.37
CA ALA A 207 -8.53 -39.50 -30.77
C ALA A 207 -8.60 -39.90 -29.29
N SER A 208 -7.72 -40.78 -28.83
CA SER A 208 -7.68 -41.29 -27.47
C SER A 208 -6.45 -40.83 -26.69
N LEU A 209 -6.58 -40.68 -25.36
CA LEU A 209 -5.44 -40.33 -24.51
C LEU A 209 -4.26 -41.33 -24.59
N PRO A 210 -4.46 -42.67 -24.57
CA PRO A 210 -3.38 -43.64 -24.71
C PRO A 210 -2.60 -43.47 -26.02
N ALA A 211 -3.30 -43.28 -27.14
CA ALA A 211 -2.69 -43.07 -28.45
C ALA A 211 -1.87 -41.77 -28.49
N TYR A 212 -2.44 -40.69 -27.94
CA TYR A 212 -1.76 -39.40 -27.82
C TYR A 212 -0.48 -39.50 -26.97
N TYR A 213 -0.53 -40.13 -25.79
CA TYR A 213 0.65 -40.29 -24.93
C TYR A 213 1.75 -41.15 -25.54
N LYS A 214 1.41 -42.25 -26.23
CA LYS A 214 2.40 -43.05 -26.95
C LYS A 214 3.11 -42.21 -28.02
N GLN A 215 2.36 -41.41 -28.78
CA GLN A 215 2.90 -40.53 -29.79
C GLN A 215 3.82 -39.45 -29.17
N GLN A 216 3.34 -38.75 -28.14
CA GLN A 216 4.13 -37.70 -27.48
C GLN A 216 5.39 -38.24 -26.81
N LEU A 217 5.35 -39.42 -26.21
CA LEU A 217 6.53 -40.07 -25.63
C LEU A 217 7.55 -40.44 -26.72
N LYS A 218 7.08 -41.00 -27.84
CA LYS A 218 7.92 -41.33 -29.00
C LYS A 218 8.62 -40.07 -29.53
N TRP A 219 7.87 -38.99 -29.74
CA TRP A 219 8.42 -37.72 -30.23
C TRP A 219 9.42 -37.11 -29.23
N ALA A 220 9.06 -36.99 -27.95
CA ALA A 220 9.94 -36.44 -26.93
C ALA A 220 11.26 -37.23 -26.85
N ARG A 221 11.17 -38.56 -26.73
CA ARG A 221 12.33 -39.46 -26.65
C ARG A 221 13.19 -39.36 -27.91
N GLY A 222 12.58 -39.40 -29.10
CA GLY A 222 13.28 -39.39 -30.38
C GLY A 222 13.98 -38.06 -30.64
N THR A 223 13.29 -36.94 -30.43
CA THR A 223 13.87 -35.61 -30.63
C THR A 223 15.01 -35.33 -29.65
N PHE A 224 14.90 -35.75 -28.38
CA PHE A 224 16.03 -35.64 -27.45
C PHE A 224 17.20 -36.56 -27.83
N ASP A 225 16.95 -37.76 -28.35
CA ASP A 225 18.02 -38.63 -28.85
C ASP A 225 18.80 -37.94 -29.99
N LEU A 226 18.09 -37.31 -30.92
CA LEU A 226 18.71 -36.54 -32.00
C LEU A 226 19.53 -35.36 -31.44
N PHE A 227 19.00 -34.65 -30.44
CA PHE A 227 19.73 -33.57 -29.78
C PHE A 227 21.05 -34.04 -29.16
N PHE A 228 21.02 -35.07 -28.32
CA PHE A 228 22.20 -35.50 -27.58
C PHE A 228 23.19 -36.31 -28.44
N LYS A 229 22.70 -37.12 -29.40
CA LYS A 229 23.55 -38.07 -30.15
C LYS A 229 23.90 -37.62 -31.56
N VAL A 230 23.06 -36.82 -32.22
CA VAL A 230 23.19 -36.48 -33.66
C VAL A 230 23.56 -35.01 -33.87
N PHE A 231 22.83 -34.07 -33.28
CA PHE A 231 23.01 -32.62 -33.50
C PHE A 231 24.45 -32.18 -33.26
N TRP A 232 25.05 -32.58 -32.13
CA TRP A 232 26.43 -32.19 -31.80
C TRP A 232 27.48 -32.71 -32.77
N LYS A 233 27.21 -33.82 -33.46
CA LYS A 233 28.08 -34.39 -34.51
C LYS A 233 27.94 -33.64 -35.82
N LEU A 234 26.72 -33.24 -36.18
CA LEU A 234 26.41 -32.57 -37.45
C LEU A 234 26.56 -31.04 -37.39
N LYS A 235 26.64 -30.43 -36.20
CA LYS A 235 26.55 -28.97 -36.02
C LYS A 235 27.50 -28.19 -36.92
N ASN A 236 28.72 -28.66 -37.16
CA ASN A 236 29.71 -27.92 -37.94
C ASN A 236 29.35 -27.84 -39.43
N ASN A 237 28.47 -28.71 -39.90
CA ASN A 237 28.00 -28.76 -41.29
C ASN A 237 26.69 -27.97 -41.50
N PHE A 238 26.17 -27.33 -40.45
CA PHE A 238 24.97 -26.50 -40.51
C PHE A 238 25.32 -25.01 -40.64
N SER A 239 24.48 -24.27 -41.37
CA SER A 239 24.44 -22.82 -41.28
C SER A 239 24.04 -22.38 -39.86
N TRP A 240 24.35 -21.14 -39.47
CA TRP A 240 23.99 -20.66 -38.13
C TRP A 240 22.47 -20.71 -37.86
N ARG A 241 21.64 -20.48 -38.89
CA ARG A 241 20.17 -20.56 -38.80
C ARG A 241 19.72 -22.00 -38.58
N GLN A 242 20.30 -22.95 -39.33
CA GLN A 242 20.07 -24.38 -39.13
C GLN A 242 20.51 -24.86 -37.73
N LYS A 243 21.66 -24.38 -37.25
CA LYS A 243 22.13 -24.66 -35.88
C LYS A 243 21.11 -24.20 -34.84
N LEU A 244 20.65 -22.95 -34.94
CA LEU A 244 19.67 -22.39 -34.02
C LEU A 244 18.36 -23.19 -34.07
N HIS A 245 17.89 -23.53 -35.27
CA HIS A 245 16.66 -24.30 -35.46
C HIS A 245 16.75 -25.71 -34.85
N TYR A 246 17.76 -26.51 -35.23
CA TYR A 246 17.91 -27.87 -34.70
C TYR A 246 18.27 -27.90 -33.22
N PHE A 247 18.82 -26.81 -32.68
CA PHE A 247 19.03 -26.64 -31.25
C PHE A 247 17.72 -26.39 -30.50
N THR A 248 16.78 -25.60 -31.05
CA THR A 248 15.57 -25.18 -30.34
C THR A 248 14.42 -26.18 -30.42
N LEU A 249 14.30 -26.97 -31.50
CA LEU A 249 13.22 -27.96 -31.64
C LEU A 249 13.09 -28.92 -30.44
N PRO A 250 14.17 -29.55 -29.94
CA PRO A 250 14.09 -30.47 -28.80
C PRO A 250 13.68 -29.77 -27.50
N LEU A 251 13.95 -28.47 -27.37
CA LEU A 251 13.63 -27.70 -26.16
C LEU A 251 12.12 -27.58 -25.93
N TYR A 252 11.29 -27.77 -26.96
CA TYR A 252 9.83 -27.86 -26.78
C TYR A 252 9.45 -28.93 -25.75
N PHE A 253 10.13 -30.08 -25.76
CA PHE A 253 9.84 -31.19 -24.84
C PHE A 253 10.40 -30.97 -23.43
N LEU A 254 11.31 -30.00 -23.22
CA LEU A 254 11.70 -29.57 -21.86
C LEU A 254 10.54 -28.96 -21.09
N PHE A 255 9.44 -28.63 -21.77
CA PHE A 255 8.18 -28.24 -21.14
C PHE A 255 7.74 -29.21 -20.04
N GLY A 256 8.04 -30.51 -20.14
CA GLY A 256 7.76 -31.47 -19.08
C GLY A 256 8.51 -31.20 -17.78
N LEU A 257 9.81 -30.89 -17.88
CA LEU A 257 10.64 -30.54 -16.73
C LEU A 257 10.25 -29.17 -16.14
N ILE A 258 10.01 -28.19 -17.01
CA ILE A 258 9.58 -26.84 -16.59
C ILE A 258 8.24 -26.92 -15.86
N SER A 259 7.26 -27.64 -16.43
CA SER A 259 5.95 -27.82 -15.79
C SER A 259 6.06 -28.56 -14.45
N PHE A 260 6.96 -29.54 -14.33
CA PHE A 260 7.21 -30.20 -13.04
C PHE A 260 7.71 -29.21 -11.98
N ILE A 261 8.65 -28.33 -12.34
CA ILE A 261 9.15 -27.28 -11.46
C ILE A 261 8.00 -26.31 -11.09
N ASP A 262 7.26 -25.83 -12.08
CA ASP A 262 6.15 -24.88 -11.90
C ASP A 262 5.04 -25.44 -10.99
N LEU A 263 4.68 -26.72 -11.16
CA LEU A 263 3.72 -27.42 -10.30
C LEU A 263 4.27 -27.60 -8.88
N SER A 264 5.58 -27.77 -8.72
CA SER A 264 6.25 -27.97 -7.43
C SER A 264 6.42 -26.70 -6.62
N ILE A 265 6.56 -25.52 -7.25
CA ILE A 265 6.75 -24.23 -6.56
C ILE A 265 5.66 -23.95 -5.52
N PRO A 266 4.35 -23.94 -5.84
CA PRO A 266 3.32 -23.65 -4.85
C PRO A 266 3.24 -24.74 -3.78
N ILE A 267 3.47 -26.01 -4.15
CA ILE A 267 3.50 -27.14 -3.20
C ILE A 267 4.60 -26.93 -2.16
N LEU A 268 5.83 -26.69 -2.61
CA LEU A 268 7.00 -26.49 -1.74
C LEU A 268 6.88 -25.20 -0.93
N ALA A 269 6.40 -24.10 -1.54
CA ALA A 269 6.18 -22.83 -0.84
C ALA A 269 5.20 -22.99 0.32
N LEU A 270 4.07 -23.68 0.10
CA LEU A 270 3.06 -23.92 1.13
C LEU A 270 3.51 -24.96 2.17
N ALA A 271 4.20 -26.03 1.75
CA ALA A 271 4.71 -27.06 2.65
C ALA A 271 5.86 -26.56 3.55
N LEU A 272 6.73 -25.69 3.02
CA LEU A 272 7.85 -25.11 3.76
C LEU A 272 7.51 -23.77 4.43
N CYS A 273 6.33 -23.22 4.15
CA CYS A 273 5.91 -21.86 4.53
C CYS A 273 7.00 -20.82 4.24
N HIS A 274 7.61 -20.93 3.06
CA HIS A 274 8.72 -20.09 2.63
C HIS A 274 8.44 -19.47 1.26
N THR A 275 8.95 -18.24 1.08
CA THR A 275 8.75 -17.40 -0.08
C THR A 275 9.93 -17.53 -1.06
N PRO A 276 9.79 -18.19 -2.22
CA PRO A 276 10.79 -18.15 -3.30
C PRO A 276 11.11 -16.75 -3.87
N TRP A 277 10.37 -15.72 -3.47
CA TRP A 277 10.35 -14.40 -4.08
C TRP A 277 9.98 -13.35 -3.02
N GLU A 278 10.77 -12.28 -2.91
CA GLU A 278 10.58 -11.16 -1.98
C GLU A 278 10.30 -9.86 -2.76
N VAL A 279 9.15 -9.82 -3.44
CA VAL A 279 8.74 -8.67 -4.27
C VAL A 279 7.33 -8.25 -3.89
N ASN A 280 7.02 -6.95 -3.94
CA ASN A 280 5.67 -6.45 -3.75
C ASN A 280 4.70 -7.05 -4.79
N ILE A 281 3.47 -7.35 -4.41
CA ILE A 281 2.46 -7.97 -5.30
C ILE A 281 2.13 -7.07 -6.51
N ALA A 282 2.08 -5.75 -6.33
CA ALA A 282 1.81 -4.80 -7.41
C ALA A 282 2.96 -4.80 -8.43
N ASP A 283 4.20 -4.81 -7.94
CA ASP A 283 5.40 -4.89 -8.78
C ASP A 283 5.45 -6.25 -9.51
N PHE A 284 5.13 -7.34 -8.82
CA PHE A 284 5.03 -8.66 -9.43
C PHE A 284 4.02 -8.68 -10.58
N ALA A 285 2.82 -8.12 -10.37
CA ALA A 285 1.79 -8.03 -11.41
C ALA A 285 2.25 -7.16 -12.59
N MET A 286 2.95 -6.05 -12.31
CA MET A 286 3.49 -5.16 -13.34
C MET A 286 4.58 -5.83 -14.19
N MET A 287 5.41 -6.68 -13.58
CA MET A 287 6.45 -7.44 -14.30
C MET A 287 5.86 -8.59 -15.12
N PHE A 288 4.87 -9.31 -14.58
CA PHE A 288 4.38 -10.54 -15.19
C PHE A 288 3.28 -10.32 -16.25
N THR A 289 2.44 -9.30 -16.07
CA THR A 289 1.31 -9.05 -16.98
C THR A 289 1.72 -8.76 -18.42
N PRO A 290 2.75 -7.94 -18.71
CA PRO A 290 3.23 -7.73 -20.08
C PRO A 290 3.65 -9.04 -20.77
N LEU A 291 4.26 -9.98 -20.04
CA LEU A 291 4.67 -11.27 -20.57
C LEU A 291 3.45 -12.12 -20.97
N ILE A 292 2.41 -12.19 -20.12
CA ILE A 292 1.17 -12.92 -20.44
C ILE A 292 0.50 -12.31 -21.67
N ILE A 293 0.35 -10.99 -21.68
CA ILE A 293 -0.30 -10.26 -22.77
C ILE A 293 0.45 -10.46 -24.08
N LEU A 294 1.78 -10.35 -24.08
CA LEU A 294 2.59 -10.57 -25.27
C LEU A 294 2.40 -11.99 -25.82
N ASN A 295 2.38 -13.01 -24.95
CA ASN A 295 2.10 -14.39 -25.37
C ASN A 295 0.71 -14.53 -25.99
N LEU A 296 -0.32 -13.91 -25.40
CA LEU A 296 -1.67 -13.91 -25.95
C LEU A 296 -1.75 -13.20 -27.31
N LEU A 297 -1.10 -12.04 -27.45
CA LEU A 297 -1.06 -11.27 -28.70
C LEU A 297 -0.33 -12.04 -29.81
N ILE A 298 0.83 -12.63 -29.50
CA ILE A 298 1.58 -13.48 -30.44
C ILE A 298 0.69 -14.64 -30.89
N ARG A 299 -0.01 -15.30 -29.96
CA ARG A 299 -0.92 -16.40 -30.29
C ARG A 299 -2.09 -15.97 -31.17
N GLN A 300 -2.69 -14.82 -30.89
CA GLN A 300 -3.80 -14.27 -31.69
C GLN A 300 -3.36 -13.85 -33.10
N TYR A 301 -2.15 -13.28 -33.20
CA TYR A 301 -1.52 -12.92 -34.46
C TYR A 301 -1.20 -14.17 -35.28
N ALA A 302 -0.54 -15.17 -34.66
CA ALA A 302 -0.17 -16.46 -35.25
C ALA A 302 -1.31 -17.18 -35.98
N GLN A 303 -2.56 -16.97 -35.56
CA GLN A 303 -3.74 -17.62 -36.15
C GLN A 303 -4.18 -17.06 -37.52
N ARG A 304 -3.43 -16.10 -38.08
CA ARG A 304 -3.67 -15.57 -39.43
C ARG A 304 -3.14 -16.48 -40.54
N TRP A 305 -2.20 -17.37 -40.23
CA TRP A 305 -1.54 -18.24 -41.21
C TRP A 305 -2.04 -19.68 -41.09
N LEU A 306 -2.44 -20.26 -42.22
CA LEU A 306 -2.67 -21.70 -42.40
C LEU A 306 -3.61 -22.34 -41.37
N LEU A 307 -4.68 -21.61 -41.04
CA LEU A 307 -5.74 -22.02 -40.13
C LEU A 307 -7.09 -21.74 -40.78
N GLU A 308 -7.93 -22.78 -40.84
CA GLU A 308 -9.30 -22.67 -41.33
C GLU A 308 -10.15 -21.83 -40.35
N GLU A 309 -11.23 -21.20 -40.82
CA GLU A 309 -12.00 -20.27 -39.98
C GLU A 309 -12.55 -20.91 -38.71
N HIS A 310 -12.97 -22.18 -38.79
CA HIS A 310 -13.51 -22.94 -37.67
C HIS A 310 -12.43 -23.43 -36.70
N GLU A 311 -11.15 -23.44 -37.10
CA GLU A 311 -10.03 -23.84 -36.25
C GLU A 311 -9.51 -22.68 -35.39
N ARG A 312 -9.87 -21.43 -35.70
CA ARG A 312 -9.45 -20.24 -34.95
C ARG A 312 -10.13 -20.18 -33.57
N GLY A 313 -9.40 -19.76 -32.54
CA GLY A 313 -9.93 -19.68 -31.18
C GLY A 313 -8.86 -19.48 -30.11
N PHE A 314 -9.26 -19.43 -28.85
CA PHE A 314 -8.31 -19.34 -27.73
C PHE A 314 -7.43 -20.58 -27.54
N HIS A 315 -7.78 -21.71 -28.18
CA HIS A 315 -7.04 -22.98 -28.14
C HIS A 315 -6.66 -23.42 -26.70
N ILE A 316 -7.60 -23.26 -25.77
CA ILE A 316 -7.42 -23.56 -24.34
C ILE A 316 -7.26 -25.07 -24.14
N ILE A 317 -8.01 -25.89 -24.89
CA ILE A 317 -7.98 -27.36 -24.80
C ILE A 317 -6.59 -27.90 -25.13
N GLY A 318 -5.94 -27.40 -26.18
CA GLY A 318 -4.56 -27.76 -26.50
C GLY A 318 -3.56 -27.38 -25.42
N GLY A 319 -3.77 -26.23 -24.75
CA GLY A 319 -2.96 -25.79 -23.61
C GLY A 319 -3.12 -26.68 -22.38
N ILE A 320 -4.37 -27.02 -22.01
CA ILE A 320 -4.68 -27.93 -20.90
C ILE A 320 -4.10 -29.32 -21.18
N LEU A 321 -4.27 -29.84 -22.40
CA LEU A 321 -3.70 -31.12 -22.80
C LEU A 321 -2.17 -31.10 -22.68
N ARG A 322 -1.51 -30.01 -23.10
CA ARG A 322 -0.05 -29.87 -23.02
C ARG A 322 0.42 -29.89 -21.56
N ILE A 323 -0.22 -29.10 -20.70
CA ILE A 323 0.10 -29.03 -19.26
C ILE A 323 -0.13 -30.39 -18.60
N GLY A 324 -1.27 -31.04 -18.82
CA GLY A 324 -1.55 -32.35 -18.23
C GLY A 324 -0.70 -33.51 -18.77
N THR A 325 0.05 -33.28 -19.86
CA THR A 325 1.01 -34.24 -20.45
C THR A 325 2.44 -34.03 -19.94
N TRP A 326 2.65 -33.12 -18.98
CA TRP A 326 3.97 -32.77 -18.46
C TRP A 326 4.84 -33.99 -18.10
N TRP A 327 4.24 -35.00 -17.45
CA TRP A 327 4.96 -36.18 -16.97
C TRP A 327 5.39 -37.10 -18.10
N ILE A 328 4.67 -37.15 -19.23
CA ILE A 328 5.06 -37.90 -20.43
C ILE A 328 6.29 -37.26 -21.08
N PHE A 329 6.29 -35.93 -21.20
CA PHE A 329 7.44 -35.20 -21.72
C PHE A 329 8.67 -35.35 -20.80
N LEU A 330 8.45 -35.31 -19.48
CA LEU A 330 9.49 -35.56 -18.49
C LEU A 330 10.04 -36.99 -18.59
N LEU A 331 9.17 -38.00 -18.78
CA LEU A 331 9.62 -39.38 -19.04
C LEU A 331 10.44 -39.49 -20.32
N GLY A 332 10.05 -38.82 -21.40
CA GLY A 332 10.84 -38.78 -22.63
C GLY A 332 12.25 -38.22 -22.41
N PHE A 333 12.37 -37.19 -21.59
CA PHE A 333 13.65 -36.62 -21.18
C PHE A 333 14.47 -37.60 -20.32
N ILE A 334 13.87 -38.17 -19.26
CA ILE A 334 14.53 -39.13 -18.35
C ILE A 334 14.97 -40.39 -19.12
N TYR A 335 14.11 -40.93 -19.98
CA TYR A 335 14.43 -42.11 -20.79
C TYR A 335 15.58 -41.83 -21.76
N THR A 336 15.74 -40.60 -22.23
CA THR A 336 16.90 -40.24 -23.05
C THR A 336 18.18 -40.20 -22.22
N LEU A 337 18.15 -39.57 -21.03
CA LEU A 337 19.30 -39.50 -20.13
C LEU A 337 19.75 -40.88 -19.63
N LEU A 338 18.79 -41.75 -19.30
CA LEU A 338 19.04 -43.12 -18.84
C LEU A 338 19.19 -44.13 -19.98
N ASN A 339 19.15 -43.67 -21.24
CA ASN A 339 19.23 -44.50 -22.45
C ASN A 339 18.23 -45.67 -22.46
N ILE A 340 17.04 -45.48 -21.89
CA ILE A 340 15.93 -46.43 -21.92
C ILE A 340 15.36 -46.48 -23.34
N LYS A 341 15.23 -47.70 -23.88
CA LYS A 341 14.69 -47.93 -25.23
C LYS A 341 13.16 -47.91 -25.19
N VAL A 342 12.55 -47.13 -26.08
CA VAL A 342 11.10 -47.15 -26.33
C VAL A 342 10.87 -47.95 -27.61
N PRO A 343 10.08 -49.04 -27.59
CA PRO A 343 9.80 -49.82 -28.79
C PRO A 343 8.96 -49.01 -29.78
N TYR A 344 9.21 -49.21 -31.07
CA TYR A 344 8.36 -48.66 -32.12
C TYR A 344 7.07 -49.47 -32.17
N ILE A 345 5.98 -48.91 -31.63
CA ILE A 345 4.64 -49.48 -31.69
C ILE A 345 3.79 -48.52 -32.53
N PRO A 346 3.16 -48.98 -33.64
CA PRO A 346 2.22 -48.16 -34.40
C PRO A 346 1.18 -47.55 -33.47
N THR A 347 0.85 -46.28 -33.70
CA THR A 347 -0.13 -45.58 -32.86
C THR A 347 -1.48 -46.26 -33.09
N PRO A 348 -2.16 -46.80 -32.07
CA PRO A 348 -3.46 -47.42 -32.26
C PRO A 348 -4.43 -46.40 -32.87
N LYS A 349 -5.10 -46.79 -33.95
CA LYS A 349 -6.08 -45.94 -34.67
C LYS A 349 -7.54 -46.36 -34.39
N ASP A 350 -7.74 -47.44 -33.63
CA ASP A 350 -9.05 -48.00 -33.31
C ASP A 350 -9.16 -48.38 -31.82
N ASP A 351 -8.72 -47.46 -30.95
CA ASP A 351 -8.99 -47.56 -29.51
C ASP A 351 -10.38 -46.95 -29.26
N GLY A 352 -11.44 -47.76 -29.23
CA GLY A 352 -12.80 -47.27 -28.99
C GLY A 352 -12.90 -46.37 -27.73
N HIS A 353 -13.91 -45.51 -27.65
CA HIS A 353 -14.10 -44.56 -26.54
C HIS A 353 -14.09 -45.25 -25.16
N GLN A 354 -12.94 -45.21 -24.47
CA GLN A 354 -12.73 -45.82 -23.16
C GLN A 354 -12.36 -44.78 -22.12
N ASN A 355 -12.63 -45.10 -20.85
CA ASN A 355 -12.26 -44.27 -19.71
C ASN A 355 -10.86 -44.66 -19.21
N ASN A 356 -9.93 -43.70 -19.16
CA ASN A 356 -8.50 -43.95 -18.95
C ASN A 356 -7.98 -43.49 -17.58
N TRP A 357 -8.60 -43.91 -16.48
CA TRP A 357 -8.24 -43.48 -15.11
C TRP A 357 -6.78 -43.74 -14.72
N ARG A 358 -6.21 -44.88 -15.13
CA ARG A 358 -4.83 -45.27 -14.77
C ARG A 358 -3.79 -44.29 -15.33
N LEU A 359 -4.03 -43.74 -16.52
CA LEU A 359 -3.13 -42.78 -17.16
C LEU A 359 -3.20 -41.39 -16.54
N CYS A 360 -4.21 -41.11 -15.71
CA CYS A 360 -4.38 -39.85 -14.99
C CYS A 360 -3.78 -39.86 -13.58
N ILE A 361 -3.29 -41.01 -13.09
CA ILE A 361 -2.74 -41.16 -11.73
C ILE A 361 -1.67 -40.10 -11.42
N PRO A 362 -0.66 -39.82 -12.28
CA PRO A 362 0.34 -38.79 -11.98
C PRO A 362 -0.28 -37.40 -11.73
N ASN A 363 -1.28 -37.02 -12.52
CA ASN A 363 -1.98 -35.74 -12.37
C ASN A 363 -2.84 -35.71 -11.10
N LEU A 364 -3.55 -36.80 -10.80
CA LEU A 364 -4.35 -36.93 -9.58
C LEU A 364 -3.49 -36.91 -8.30
N VAL A 365 -2.32 -37.53 -8.33
CA VAL A 365 -1.35 -37.49 -7.22
C VAL A 365 -0.86 -36.07 -6.99
N VAL A 366 -0.50 -35.33 -8.04
CA VAL A 366 -0.11 -33.91 -7.92
C VAL A 366 -1.28 -33.08 -7.38
N CYS A 367 -2.51 -33.31 -7.84
CA CYS A 367 -3.69 -32.63 -7.30
C CYS A 367 -3.86 -32.88 -5.80
N LEU A 368 -3.72 -34.14 -5.36
CA LEU A 368 -3.84 -34.51 -3.95
C LEU A 368 -2.75 -33.87 -3.10
N ILE A 369 -1.48 -33.95 -3.54
CA ILE A 369 -0.34 -33.33 -2.83
C ILE A 369 -0.53 -31.82 -2.74
N THR A 370 -0.97 -31.17 -3.84
CA THR A 370 -1.23 -29.72 -3.86
C THR A 370 -2.36 -29.35 -2.90
N LEU A 371 -3.43 -30.13 -2.87
CA LEU A 371 -4.55 -29.89 -1.97
C LEU A 371 -4.13 -30.03 -0.49
N ILE A 372 -3.36 -31.08 -0.16
CA ILE A 372 -2.77 -31.26 1.17
C ILE A 372 -1.86 -30.09 1.52
N ALA A 373 -1.00 -29.64 0.59
CA ALA A 373 -0.12 -28.50 0.81
C ALA A 373 -0.90 -27.20 1.04
N ILE A 374 -2.00 -26.96 0.33
CA ILE A 374 -2.89 -25.80 0.54
C ILE A 374 -3.48 -25.82 1.95
N PHE A 375 -4.09 -26.95 2.35
CA PHE A 375 -4.68 -27.06 3.68
C PHE A 375 -3.64 -26.92 4.78
N TYR A 376 -2.51 -27.61 4.64
CA TYR A 376 -1.40 -27.53 5.58
C TYR A 376 -0.83 -26.11 5.67
N GLY A 377 -0.46 -25.52 4.54
CA GLY A 377 0.13 -24.18 4.45
C GLY A 377 -0.78 -23.10 5.04
N LEU A 378 -2.06 -23.06 4.66
CA LEU A 378 -3.02 -22.06 5.17
C LEU A 378 -3.44 -22.29 6.64
N SER A 379 -3.31 -23.52 7.16
CA SER A 379 -3.52 -23.79 8.59
C SER A 379 -2.36 -23.27 9.45
N ILE A 380 -1.17 -23.12 8.84
CA ILE A 380 0.07 -22.75 9.49
C ILE A 380 0.36 -21.25 9.33
N ASP A 381 0.25 -20.73 8.11
CA ASP A 381 0.54 -19.35 7.76
C ASP A 381 -0.60 -18.76 6.91
N LYS A 382 -1.23 -17.71 7.42
CA LYS A 382 -2.32 -16.98 6.74
C LYS A 382 -1.87 -15.65 6.16
N SER A 383 -0.59 -15.53 5.84
CA SER A 383 -0.09 -14.38 5.10
C SER A 383 -0.77 -14.26 3.72
N PRO A 384 -0.88 -13.04 3.16
CA PRO A 384 -1.33 -12.82 1.79
C PRO A 384 -0.54 -13.64 0.77
N TYR A 385 0.74 -13.88 1.06
CA TYR A 385 1.61 -14.72 0.25
C TYR A 385 1.14 -16.18 0.20
N SER A 386 0.86 -16.78 1.35
CA SER A 386 0.36 -18.16 1.43
C SER A 386 -1.01 -18.29 0.73
N ALA A 387 -1.85 -17.25 0.81
CA ALA A 387 -3.08 -17.19 0.02
C ALA A 387 -2.82 -17.15 -1.50
N PHE A 388 -1.82 -16.38 -1.96
CA PHE A 388 -1.46 -16.29 -3.37
C PHE A 388 -0.91 -17.61 -3.92
N MET A 389 -0.01 -18.28 -3.18
CA MET A 389 0.48 -19.61 -3.54
C MET A 389 -0.62 -20.66 -3.54
N ALA A 390 -1.57 -20.58 -2.60
CA ALA A 390 -2.76 -21.43 -2.63
C ALA A 390 -3.62 -21.18 -3.87
N GLY A 391 -3.76 -19.92 -4.31
CA GLY A 391 -4.42 -19.56 -5.56
C GLY A 391 -3.77 -20.22 -6.79
N PHE A 392 -2.44 -20.16 -6.91
CA PHE A 392 -1.73 -20.87 -7.99
C PHE A 392 -1.90 -22.39 -7.90
N GLY A 393 -1.82 -22.96 -6.69
CA GLY A 393 -2.08 -24.38 -6.46
C GLY A 393 -3.48 -24.81 -6.91
N LEU A 394 -4.51 -24.00 -6.63
CA LEU A 394 -5.88 -24.25 -7.07
C LEU A 394 -6.02 -24.19 -8.60
N ILE A 395 -5.39 -23.23 -9.27
CA ILE A 395 -5.37 -23.15 -10.74
C ILE A 395 -4.75 -24.42 -11.33
N ASN A 396 -3.63 -24.88 -10.76
CA ASN A 396 -2.98 -26.12 -11.17
C ASN A 396 -3.89 -27.34 -11.00
N ILE A 397 -4.57 -27.46 -9.86
CA ILE A 397 -5.56 -28.52 -9.59
C ILE A 397 -6.67 -28.48 -10.66
N ILE A 398 -7.24 -27.31 -10.95
CA ILE A 398 -8.32 -27.17 -11.94
C ILE A 398 -7.86 -27.66 -13.32
N ILE A 399 -6.68 -27.23 -13.79
CA ILE A 399 -6.15 -27.62 -15.10
C ILE A 399 -5.97 -29.15 -15.17
N LEU A 400 -5.36 -29.75 -14.15
CA LEU A 400 -5.09 -31.18 -14.10
C LEU A 400 -6.37 -32.03 -13.95
N LEU A 401 -7.39 -31.53 -13.24
CA LEU A 401 -8.70 -32.17 -13.15
C LEU A 401 -9.48 -32.09 -14.46
N ILE A 402 -9.43 -30.96 -15.19
CA ILE A 402 -10.03 -30.85 -16.53
C ILE A 402 -9.36 -31.85 -17.47
N MET A 403 -8.03 -31.97 -17.43
CA MET A 403 -7.34 -32.99 -18.22
C MET A 403 -7.78 -34.42 -17.82
N THR A 404 -7.93 -34.68 -16.53
CA THR A 404 -8.41 -36.00 -16.04
C THR A 404 -9.83 -36.29 -16.54
N MET A 405 -10.69 -35.28 -16.58
CA MET A 405 -12.03 -35.37 -17.16
C MET A 405 -11.99 -35.62 -18.67
N MET A 406 -11.11 -34.94 -19.41
CA MET A 406 -10.90 -35.15 -20.85
C MET A 406 -10.48 -36.59 -21.18
N ALA A 407 -9.82 -37.27 -20.25
CA ALA A 407 -9.43 -38.68 -20.38
C ALA A 407 -10.58 -39.69 -20.18
N GLN A 408 -11.76 -39.23 -19.75
CA GLN A 408 -12.95 -40.06 -19.53
C GLN A 408 -13.90 -39.95 -20.72
N GLU A 409 -13.43 -40.37 -21.89
CA GLU A 409 -14.12 -40.16 -23.18
C GLU A 409 -15.51 -40.82 -23.23
N LYS A 410 -15.63 -42.06 -22.71
CA LYS A 410 -16.92 -42.77 -22.67
C LYS A 410 -17.93 -41.98 -21.84
N PHE A 411 -17.52 -41.54 -20.66
CA PHE A 411 -18.38 -40.75 -19.77
C PHE A 411 -18.81 -39.43 -20.41
N LEU A 412 -17.86 -38.69 -21.02
CA LEU A 412 -18.15 -37.43 -21.68
C LEU A 412 -19.10 -37.59 -22.88
N ASN A 413 -18.94 -38.66 -23.66
CA ASN A 413 -19.82 -38.94 -24.80
C ASN A 413 -21.24 -39.31 -24.34
N GLU A 414 -21.38 -40.18 -23.34
CA GLU A 414 -22.68 -40.52 -22.74
C GLU A 414 -23.37 -39.27 -22.15
N MET A 415 -22.62 -38.43 -21.46
CA MET A 415 -23.12 -37.18 -20.89
C MET A 415 -23.52 -36.18 -21.99
N SER A 416 -22.71 -36.02 -23.04
CA SER A 416 -23.03 -35.15 -24.17
C SER A 416 -24.31 -35.60 -24.89
N LEU A 417 -24.53 -36.91 -25.04
CA LEU A 417 -25.76 -37.44 -25.65
C LEU A 417 -26.98 -37.16 -24.76
N LYS A 418 -26.87 -37.39 -23.45
CA LYS A 418 -27.94 -37.06 -22.48
C LYS A 418 -28.27 -35.57 -22.50
N ILE A 419 -27.27 -34.70 -22.51
CA ILE A 419 -27.42 -33.24 -22.54
C ILE A 419 -28.07 -32.80 -23.86
N LYS A 420 -27.58 -33.28 -25.02
CA LYS A 420 -28.17 -32.96 -26.33
C LYS A 420 -29.64 -33.37 -26.39
N ASN A 421 -29.97 -34.57 -25.94
CA ASN A 421 -31.34 -35.04 -25.87
C ASN A 421 -32.18 -34.14 -24.95
N HIS A 422 -31.72 -33.82 -23.74
CA HIS A 422 -32.46 -32.96 -22.81
C HIS A 422 -32.67 -31.52 -23.34
N ILE A 423 -31.66 -30.94 -24.00
CA ILE A 423 -31.76 -29.60 -24.63
C ILE A 423 -32.77 -29.60 -25.78
N LEU A 424 -32.75 -30.63 -26.64
CA LEU A 424 -33.71 -30.79 -27.74
C LEU A 424 -35.16 -30.84 -27.26
N TYR A 425 -35.41 -31.33 -26.03
CA TYR A 425 -36.74 -31.43 -25.42
C TYR A 425 -37.11 -30.26 -24.48
N THR A 426 -36.24 -29.26 -24.31
CA THR A 426 -36.49 -28.10 -23.44
C THR A 426 -36.53 -26.79 -24.26
N PRO A 427 -37.72 -26.32 -24.71
CA PRO A 427 -37.84 -25.23 -25.69
C PRO A 427 -37.26 -23.88 -25.25
N VAL A 428 -37.09 -23.63 -23.95
CA VAL A 428 -36.47 -22.41 -23.41
C VAL A 428 -34.94 -22.40 -23.58
N LEU A 429 -34.29 -23.57 -23.52
CA LEU A 429 -32.82 -23.66 -23.56
C LEU A 429 -32.27 -23.53 -24.98
N VAL A 430 -33.03 -23.93 -26.01
CA VAL A 430 -32.62 -23.88 -27.42
C VAL A 430 -32.24 -22.45 -27.87
N PRO A 431 -33.07 -21.40 -27.69
CA PRO A 431 -32.72 -20.04 -28.10
C PRO A 431 -31.55 -19.47 -27.29
N ILE A 432 -31.42 -19.82 -26.00
CA ILE A 432 -30.33 -19.37 -25.13
C ILE A 432 -29.00 -19.97 -25.60
N ILE A 433 -28.96 -21.28 -25.85
CA ILE A 433 -27.76 -21.96 -26.32
C ILE A 433 -27.40 -21.50 -27.74
N ALA A 434 -28.39 -21.31 -28.63
CA ALA A 434 -28.16 -20.74 -29.96
C ALA A 434 -27.60 -19.31 -29.88
N PHE A 435 -28.06 -18.50 -28.93
CA PHE A 435 -27.51 -17.17 -28.65
C PHE A 435 -26.05 -17.26 -28.19
N PHE A 436 -25.70 -18.15 -27.25
CA PHE A 436 -24.32 -18.35 -26.80
C PHE A 436 -23.40 -18.89 -27.92
N ILE A 437 -23.89 -19.81 -28.75
CA ILE A 437 -23.13 -20.34 -29.90
C ILE A 437 -22.88 -19.26 -30.95
N ARG A 438 -23.92 -18.47 -31.31
CA ARG A 438 -23.78 -17.35 -32.27
C ARG A 438 -22.91 -16.23 -31.71
N SER A 439 -23.09 -15.86 -30.45
CA SER A 439 -22.31 -14.80 -29.81
C SER A 439 -20.86 -15.19 -29.60
N ARG A 440 -20.52 -16.47 -29.37
CA ARG A 440 -19.13 -16.93 -29.20
C ARG A 440 -18.21 -16.50 -30.34
N ALA A 441 -18.65 -16.65 -31.60
CA ALA A 441 -17.85 -16.27 -32.76
C ALA A 441 -17.66 -14.74 -32.83
N LEU A 442 -18.72 -13.98 -32.58
CA LEU A 442 -18.69 -12.51 -32.55
C LEU A 442 -17.81 -11.99 -31.41
N THR A 443 -17.98 -12.52 -30.20
CA THR A 443 -17.18 -12.18 -29.01
C THR A 443 -15.71 -12.47 -29.24
N TYR A 444 -15.38 -13.62 -29.85
CA TYR A 444 -14.00 -13.95 -30.20
C TYR A 444 -13.42 -12.98 -31.23
N GLN A 445 -14.17 -12.67 -32.29
CA GLN A 445 -13.73 -11.71 -33.32
C GLN A 445 -13.51 -10.31 -32.74
N LEU A 446 -14.41 -9.83 -31.88
CA LEU A 446 -14.26 -8.54 -31.18
C LEU A 446 -13.01 -8.53 -30.29
N LEU A 447 -12.86 -9.54 -29.43
CA LEU A 447 -11.68 -9.64 -28.54
C LEU A 447 -10.37 -9.72 -29.32
N ARG A 448 -10.36 -10.45 -30.44
CA ARG A 448 -9.17 -10.56 -31.30
C ARG A 448 -8.83 -9.23 -31.96
N ASN A 449 -9.81 -8.55 -32.56
CA ASN A 449 -9.58 -7.29 -33.27
C ASN A 449 -9.21 -6.15 -32.33
N SER A 450 -9.72 -6.17 -31.10
CA SER A 450 -9.42 -5.18 -30.06
C SER A 450 -8.29 -5.60 -29.11
N SER A 451 -7.64 -6.74 -29.34
CA SER A 451 -6.68 -7.33 -28.38
C SER A 451 -5.51 -6.41 -28.02
N VAL A 452 -4.96 -5.67 -28.99
CA VAL A 452 -3.88 -4.70 -28.77
C VAL A 452 -4.36 -3.50 -27.95
N ILE A 453 -5.57 -3.00 -28.21
CA ILE A 453 -6.16 -1.88 -27.46
C ILE A 453 -6.43 -2.33 -26.02
N ILE A 454 -7.03 -3.50 -25.83
CA ILE A 454 -7.29 -4.09 -24.51
C ILE A 454 -5.97 -4.29 -23.75
N ALA A 455 -4.93 -4.77 -24.43
CA ALA A 455 -3.60 -4.93 -23.85
C ALA A 455 -3.02 -3.60 -23.35
N ILE A 456 -3.05 -2.55 -24.17
CA ILE A 456 -2.59 -1.21 -23.80
C ILE A 456 -3.41 -0.67 -22.62
N LEU A 457 -4.73 -0.86 -22.62
CA LEU A 457 -5.59 -0.43 -21.53
C LEU A 457 -5.28 -1.17 -20.23
N ILE A 458 -5.07 -2.49 -20.27
CA ILE A 458 -4.73 -3.27 -19.07
C ILE A 458 -3.37 -2.85 -18.52
N VAL A 459 -2.33 -2.79 -19.35
CA VAL A 459 -0.98 -2.38 -18.94
C VAL A 459 -0.99 -0.92 -18.47
N GLY A 460 -1.67 -0.03 -19.18
CA GLY A 460 -1.80 1.38 -18.82
C GLY A 460 -2.60 1.59 -17.54
N SER A 461 -3.62 0.78 -17.27
CA SER A 461 -4.40 0.81 -16.02
C SER A 461 -3.58 0.28 -14.84
N LEU A 462 -2.83 -0.82 -15.03
CA LEU A 462 -1.93 -1.33 -14.01
C LEU A 462 -0.79 -0.35 -13.73
N TYR A 463 -0.18 0.22 -14.77
CA TYR A 463 0.82 1.27 -14.63
C TYR A 463 0.24 2.46 -13.88
N SER A 464 -0.90 2.98 -14.31
CA SER A 464 -1.59 4.08 -13.63
C SER A 464 -1.91 3.73 -12.19
N PHE A 465 -2.36 2.51 -11.88
CA PHE A 465 -2.63 2.07 -10.52
C PHE A 465 -1.36 2.03 -9.66
N THR A 466 -0.26 1.48 -10.19
CA THR A 466 1.05 1.49 -9.48
C THR A 466 1.56 2.90 -9.25
N GLN A 467 1.43 3.78 -10.25
CA GLN A 467 1.81 5.19 -10.14
C GLN A 467 0.91 5.94 -9.16
N ILE A 468 -0.41 5.72 -9.19
CA ILE A 468 -1.35 6.32 -8.23
C ILE A 468 -1.06 5.82 -6.81
N ASN A 469 -0.76 4.53 -6.62
CA ASN A 469 -0.38 4.03 -5.30
C ASN A 469 0.94 4.62 -4.82
N GLN A 470 1.94 4.75 -5.69
CA GLN A 470 3.19 5.45 -5.35
C GLN A 470 2.94 6.93 -5.03
N ILE A 471 2.11 7.61 -5.82
CA ILE A 471 1.72 9.00 -5.60
C ILE A 471 0.86 9.17 -4.34
N ASN A 472 0.03 8.20 -3.97
CA ASN A 472 -0.75 8.24 -2.74
C ASN A 472 0.12 7.94 -1.51
N GLN A 473 1.23 7.21 -1.68
CA GLN A 473 2.23 6.97 -0.63
C GLN A 473 3.17 8.16 -0.43
N VAL A 474 3.53 8.87 -1.51
CA VAL A 474 4.12 10.21 -1.42
C VAL A 474 3.01 11.13 -0.96
N ASP A 475 2.81 11.28 0.36
CA ASP A 475 1.73 12.08 0.96
C ASP A 475 1.65 13.42 0.21
N LEU A 476 0.73 13.56 -0.75
CA LEU A 476 0.62 14.72 -1.65
C LEU A 476 0.41 16.03 -0.87
N LYS A 477 0.14 15.91 0.43
CA LYS A 477 0.15 17.00 1.42
C LYS A 477 1.52 17.61 1.66
N THR A 478 2.63 16.91 1.42
CA THR A 478 4.00 17.48 1.40
C THR A 478 4.21 18.50 0.28
N LEU A 479 3.39 18.44 -0.78
CA LEU A 479 3.38 19.43 -1.87
C LEU A 479 2.32 20.53 -1.68
N ALA A 480 1.39 20.35 -0.74
CA ALA A 480 0.44 21.40 -0.38
C ALA A 480 1.09 22.33 0.67
N PRO A 481 0.96 23.67 0.54
CA PRO A 481 1.37 24.55 1.62
C PRO A 481 0.66 24.11 2.90
N PRO A 482 1.33 24.10 4.07
CA PRO A 482 0.73 23.60 5.31
C PRO A 482 -0.60 24.33 5.52
N GLU A 483 -1.69 23.56 5.50
CA GLU A 483 -3.03 24.09 5.68
C GLU A 483 -3.09 24.83 7.02
N MET A 484 -3.68 26.02 7.00
CA MET A 484 -3.98 26.74 8.23
C MET A 484 -4.87 25.84 9.11
N LYS A 485 -4.46 25.64 10.36
CA LYS A 485 -5.19 24.82 11.34
C LYS A 485 -6.67 25.20 11.37
N SER A 486 -7.54 24.19 11.37
CA SER A 486 -8.99 24.37 11.42
C SER A 486 -9.40 25.03 12.74
N THR A 487 -10.24 26.06 12.65
CA THR A 487 -10.85 26.74 13.79
C THR A 487 -12.27 26.22 14.08
N GLY A 488 -12.73 25.17 13.38
CA GLY A 488 -14.10 24.65 13.45
C GLY A 488 -15.14 25.48 12.69
N GLY A 489 -14.74 26.64 12.17
CA GLY A 489 -15.60 27.61 11.50
C GLY A 489 -15.07 29.03 11.72
N PHE A 490 -15.89 30.02 11.40
CA PHE A 490 -15.58 31.43 11.61
C PHE A 490 -16.35 31.94 12.82
N TYR A 491 -15.74 32.86 13.57
CA TYR A 491 -16.29 33.37 14.82
C TYR A 491 -16.77 34.81 14.63
N THR A 492 -18.07 35.03 14.74
CA THR A 492 -18.64 36.38 14.86
C THR A 492 -18.59 36.83 16.31
N GLY A 493 -18.08 38.02 16.57
CA GLY A 493 -17.94 38.54 17.92
C GLY A 493 -18.54 39.92 18.09
N ILE A 494 -18.83 40.28 19.32
CA ILE A 494 -19.29 41.63 19.67
C ILE A 494 -18.63 42.09 20.97
N TYR A 495 -18.12 43.31 20.95
CA TYR A 495 -17.85 44.13 22.13
C TYR A 495 -18.97 45.15 22.24
N SER A 496 -19.56 45.33 23.41
CA SER A 496 -20.46 46.45 23.67
C SER A 496 -20.21 46.97 25.09
N PRO A 497 -20.26 48.29 25.37
CA PRO A 497 -19.99 48.88 26.69
C PRO A 497 -21.22 49.42 27.43
N VAL A 498 -22.42 48.92 27.11
CA VAL A 498 -23.50 48.87 28.13
C VAL A 498 -23.08 47.98 29.34
N PHE A 499 -21.91 47.34 29.22
CA PHE A 499 -21.25 46.41 30.10
C PHE A 499 -20.26 47.07 31.07
N ASP A 500 -20.49 48.33 31.46
CA ASP A 500 -19.78 48.91 32.60
C ASP A 500 -20.32 48.25 33.89
N SER A 501 -19.53 47.32 34.42
CA SER A 501 -19.59 46.66 35.75
C SER A 501 -20.48 45.43 35.99
N ILE A 502 -21.54 45.15 35.22
CA ILE A 502 -22.30 43.88 35.35
C ILE A 502 -22.87 43.47 33.98
N LEU A 503 -22.42 42.33 33.39
CA LEU A 503 -23.02 41.89 32.12
C LEU A 503 -24.51 41.54 32.32
N ASN A 504 -25.40 42.08 31.47
CA ASN A 504 -26.77 41.60 31.32
C ASN A 504 -26.87 40.78 30.00
N PRO A 505 -26.94 39.44 30.07
CA PRO A 505 -27.03 38.58 28.88
C PRO A 505 -28.25 38.84 28.00
N ASN A 506 -29.25 39.58 28.48
CA ASN A 506 -30.46 39.92 27.72
C ASN A 506 -30.18 40.94 26.61
N ASP A 507 -29.11 41.74 26.71
CA ASP A 507 -28.81 42.75 25.69
C ASP A 507 -28.07 42.16 24.47
N VAL A 508 -27.15 41.20 24.67
CA VAL A 508 -26.60 40.41 23.55
C VAL A 508 -27.73 39.70 22.80
N LEU A 509 -28.71 39.13 23.51
CA LEU A 509 -29.89 38.51 22.90
C LEU A 509 -30.74 39.51 22.10
N LYS A 510 -30.82 40.79 22.53
CA LYS A 510 -31.48 41.84 21.74
C LYS A 510 -30.73 42.07 20.44
N PHE A 511 -29.40 42.14 20.47
CA PHE A 511 -28.57 42.26 19.27
C PHE A 511 -28.69 41.04 18.35
N GLU A 512 -28.64 39.82 18.90
CA GLU A 512 -28.80 38.58 18.12
C GLU A 512 -30.16 38.51 17.43
N LYS A 513 -31.24 38.84 18.16
CA LYS A 513 -32.60 38.97 17.58
C LYS A 513 -32.69 40.10 16.56
N GLN A 514 -32.01 41.22 16.81
CA GLN A 514 -32.03 42.40 15.95
C GLN A 514 -31.36 42.16 14.60
N PHE A 515 -30.27 41.40 14.59
CA PHE A 515 -29.47 41.13 13.39
C PHE A 515 -29.72 39.74 12.79
N SER A 516 -30.67 38.97 13.34
CA SER A 516 -30.94 37.57 12.98
C SER A 516 -29.67 36.73 12.86
N THR A 517 -28.74 36.95 13.78
CA THR A 517 -27.41 36.33 13.81
C THR A 517 -27.05 35.99 15.24
N ARG A 518 -26.09 35.09 15.43
CA ARG A 518 -25.55 34.73 16.73
C ARG A 518 -24.12 35.22 16.84
N PHE A 519 -23.71 35.65 18.03
CA PHE A 519 -22.33 36.02 18.31
C PHE A 519 -21.61 34.89 19.05
N ASP A 520 -20.62 34.30 18.39
CA ASP A 520 -19.75 33.28 18.95
C ASP A 520 -18.76 33.84 19.98
N ILE A 521 -18.40 35.13 19.91
CA ILE A 521 -17.50 35.78 20.87
C ILE A 521 -18.19 36.96 21.55
N VAL A 522 -18.14 36.99 22.89
CA VAL A 522 -18.59 38.15 23.68
C VAL A 522 -17.36 38.76 24.34
N SER A 523 -16.95 39.91 23.84
CA SER A 523 -15.73 40.61 24.27
C SER A 523 -16.03 41.64 25.36
N PHE A 524 -15.12 41.77 26.32
CA PHE A 524 -15.13 42.85 27.30
C PHE A 524 -13.71 43.19 27.78
N TYR A 525 -13.56 44.35 28.41
CA TYR A 525 -12.31 44.84 28.97
C TYR A 525 -12.26 44.60 30.47
N GLN A 526 -11.09 44.22 30.98
CA GLN A 526 -10.87 44.08 32.40
C GLN A 526 -9.46 44.54 32.78
N SER A 527 -9.40 45.60 33.58
CA SER A 527 -8.17 46.10 34.18
C SER A 527 -7.69 45.17 35.29
N TRP A 528 -6.38 45.10 35.48
CA TRP A 528 -5.80 44.46 36.66
C TRP A 528 -6.15 45.21 37.94
N GLY A 529 -6.22 44.48 39.07
CA GLY A 529 -6.48 45.03 40.40
C GLY A 529 -7.21 44.04 41.31
N GLN A 530 -7.18 44.26 42.62
CA GLN A 530 -7.84 43.33 43.57
C GLN A 530 -9.36 43.23 43.33
N GLU A 531 -9.99 44.30 42.85
CA GLU A 531 -11.42 44.31 42.50
C GLU A 531 -11.76 43.32 41.39
N SER A 532 -10.85 43.08 40.42
CA SER A 532 -11.10 42.12 39.33
C SER A 532 -11.07 40.65 39.81
N ILE A 533 -10.44 40.38 40.96
CA ILE A 533 -10.49 39.09 41.65
C ILE A 533 -11.73 38.99 42.54
N ASN A 534 -11.98 40.02 43.37
CA ASN A 534 -13.09 40.03 44.33
C ASN A 534 -14.47 40.00 43.63
N TYR A 535 -14.57 40.63 42.46
CA TYR A 535 -15.78 40.72 41.64
C TYR A 535 -15.59 40.06 40.27
N PHE A 536 -14.89 38.93 40.22
CA PHE A 536 -14.71 38.18 38.98
C PHE A 536 -16.08 37.75 38.39
N PRO A 537 -16.38 38.05 37.10
CA PRO A 537 -17.74 37.93 36.54
C PRO A 537 -18.13 36.49 36.16
N VAL A 538 -17.92 35.52 37.05
CA VAL A 538 -18.07 34.08 36.78
C VAL A 538 -19.49 33.70 36.36
N GLN A 539 -20.53 34.33 36.93
CA GLN A 539 -21.93 34.04 36.58
C GLN A 539 -22.20 34.41 35.12
N GLN A 540 -21.72 35.58 34.71
CA GLN A 540 -21.90 36.10 33.36
C GLN A 540 -21.08 35.31 32.34
N LEU A 541 -19.84 34.93 32.68
CA LEU A 541 -19.03 34.04 31.86
C LEU A 541 -19.71 32.69 31.63
N ASN A 542 -20.32 32.11 32.68
CA ASN A 542 -21.09 30.89 32.60
C ASN A 542 -22.35 31.04 31.73
N GLU A 543 -23.03 32.19 31.76
CA GLU A 543 -24.17 32.47 30.89
C GLU A 543 -23.78 32.60 29.42
N ILE A 544 -22.65 33.25 29.13
CA ILE A 544 -22.06 33.31 27.78
C ILE A 544 -21.78 31.88 27.28
N SER A 545 -21.10 31.07 28.10
CA SER A 545 -20.76 29.69 27.75
C SER A 545 -21.97 28.77 27.60
N ARG A 546 -23.02 28.92 28.43
CA ARG A 546 -24.25 28.14 28.35
C ARG A 546 -25.00 28.36 27.04
N LYS A 547 -24.90 29.56 26.46
CA LYS A 547 -25.45 29.85 25.13
C LYS A 547 -24.59 29.27 24.00
N GLY A 548 -23.38 28.82 24.32
CA GLY A 548 -22.36 28.30 23.39
C GLY A 548 -21.54 29.42 22.73
N SER A 549 -21.41 30.57 23.37
CA SER A 549 -20.47 31.62 22.97
C SER A 549 -19.21 31.53 23.84
N VAL A 550 -18.09 32.08 23.37
CA VAL A 550 -16.80 32.09 24.06
C VAL A 550 -16.51 33.51 24.55
N PRO A 551 -16.32 33.73 25.86
CA PRO A 551 -15.94 35.05 26.34
C PRO A 551 -14.54 35.44 25.85
N MET A 552 -14.32 36.73 25.59
CA MET A 552 -13.00 37.30 25.34
C MET A 552 -12.72 38.41 26.35
N ILE A 553 -11.65 38.26 27.11
CA ILE A 553 -11.18 39.27 28.07
C ILE A 553 -10.01 40.01 27.45
N THR A 554 -10.17 41.31 27.21
CA THR A 554 -9.02 42.19 27.00
C THR A 554 -8.45 42.54 28.37
N TRP A 555 -7.32 41.91 28.70
CA TRP A 555 -6.76 41.91 30.04
C TRP A 555 -5.64 42.93 30.14
N GLU A 556 -5.91 44.04 30.83
CA GLU A 556 -5.09 45.24 30.80
C GLU A 556 -4.25 45.40 32.08
N PRO A 557 -2.91 45.29 32.01
CA PRO A 557 -2.05 45.41 33.18
C PRO A 557 -1.82 46.88 33.58
N TRP A 558 -2.82 47.50 34.20
CA TRP A 558 -2.73 48.84 34.78
C TRP A 558 -2.06 48.77 36.17
N PRO A 559 -0.78 49.18 36.32
CA PRO A 559 -0.04 49.00 37.58
C PRO A 559 -0.55 49.89 38.72
N GLN A 560 -1.32 50.94 38.43
CA GLN A 560 -1.88 51.84 39.44
C GLN A 560 -2.94 51.18 40.33
N ALA A 561 -3.43 50.00 39.96
CA ALA A 561 -4.45 49.27 40.70
C ALA A 561 -3.91 48.45 41.90
N PHE A 562 -2.60 48.45 42.12
CA PHE A 562 -1.90 47.58 43.07
C PHE A 562 -1.16 48.40 44.15
N PRO A 563 -1.42 48.19 45.46
CA PRO A 563 -0.72 48.89 46.54
C PRO A 563 0.81 48.85 46.46
N GLU A 564 1.36 47.86 45.77
CA GLU A 564 2.77 47.64 45.45
C GLU A 564 3.43 48.86 44.79
N PHE A 565 2.68 49.72 44.09
CA PHE A 565 3.22 50.98 43.55
C PHE A 565 3.73 51.93 44.66
N ASN A 566 3.23 51.83 45.89
CA ASN A 566 3.71 52.66 47.00
C ASN A 566 5.18 52.38 47.35
N SER A 567 5.67 51.18 47.02
CA SER A 567 7.06 50.74 47.21
C SER A 567 7.96 51.09 46.01
N HIS A 568 7.34 51.36 44.85
CA HIS A 568 7.99 51.63 43.56
C HIS A 568 7.25 52.78 42.85
N PRO A 569 7.60 54.05 43.13
CA PRO A 569 6.91 55.22 42.58
C PRO A 569 6.86 55.26 41.04
N GLU A 570 7.81 54.60 40.38
CA GLU A 570 7.84 54.36 38.95
C GLU A 570 6.65 53.53 38.44
N LEU A 571 6.18 52.51 39.19
CA LEU A 571 5.00 51.72 38.85
C LEU A 571 3.72 52.56 38.93
N GLY A 572 3.63 53.48 39.89
CA GLY A 572 2.50 54.41 40.01
C GLY A 572 2.37 55.36 38.80
N LYS A 573 3.50 55.61 38.10
CA LYS A 573 3.55 56.37 36.85
C LYS A 573 3.41 55.50 35.59
N GLY A 574 3.18 54.19 35.75
CA GLY A 574 3.09 53.26 34.61
C GLY A 574 4.42 52.98 33.91
N ILE A 575 5.55 53.19 34.59
CA ILE A 575 6.89 53.02 34.01
C ILE A 575 7.39 51.60 34.26
N LYS A 576 7.93 50.97 33.20
CA LYS A 576 8.56 49.63 33.21
C LYS A 576 7.65 48.48 33.65
N THR A 577 6.34 48.63 33.50
CA THR A 577 5.32 47.62 33.87
C THR A 577 5.65 46.20 33.41
N CYS A 578 6.07 46.01 32.14
CA CYS A 578 6.39 44.68 31.61
C CYS A 578 7.61 44.03 32.28
N LYS A 579 8.60 44.85 32.64
CA LYS A 579 9.78 44.37 33.38
C LYS A 579 9.39 43.84 34.76
N PHE A 580 8.54 44.55 35.49
CA PHE A 580 8.07 44.11 36.81
C PHE A 580 7.20 42.85 36.75
N ILE A 581 6.38 42.69 35.70
CA ILE A 581 5.62 41.46 35.44
C ILE A 581 6.57 40.27 35.28
N SER A 582 7.56 40.37 34.40
CA SER A 582 8.53 39.28 34.17
C SER A 582 9.48 39.01 35.34
N GLN A 583 9.55 39.90 36.34
CA GLN A 583 10.29 39.71 37.60
C GLN A 583 9.43 39.11 38.72
N GLY A 584 8.15 38.83 38.45
CA GLY A 584 7.26 38.14 39.38
C GLY A 584 6.57 39.02 40.42
N TYR A 585 6.61 40.35 40.30
CA TYR A 585 5.99 41.27 41.26
C TYR A 585 4.47 41.11 41.38
N PHE A 586 3.82 40.58 40.34
CA PHE A 586 2.36 40.38 40.29
C PHE A 586 1.97 38.90 40.36
N ASP A 587 2.88 38.01 40.76
CA ASP A 587 2.65 36.56 40.74
C ASP A 587 1.45 36.13 41.58
N ASN A 588 1.24 36.76 42.75
CA ASN A 588 0.08 36.47 43.60
C ASN A 588 -1.24 36.76 42.88
N TYR A 589 -1.34 37.93 42.24
CA TYR A 589 -2.52 38.30 41.46
C TYR A 589 -2.71 37.38 40.25
N ILE A 590 -1.63 37.08 39.50
CA ILE A 590 -1.69 36.17 38.36
C ILE A 590 -2.18 34.79 38.80
N LYS A 591 -1.70 34.28 39.94
CA LYS A 591 -2.10 33.00 40.52
C LYS A 591 -3.57 32.98 40.94
N ASP A 592 -4.04 34.01 41.63
CA ASP A 592 -5.45 34.13 42.01
C ASP A 592 -6.36 34.23 40.78
N TYR A 593 -5.91 34.94 39.74
CA TYR A 593 -6.61 35.01 38.46
C TYR A 593 -6.62 33.66 37.73
N CYS A 594 -5.49 32.93 37.74
CA CYS A 594 -5.40 31.57 37.20
C CYS A 594 -6.42 30.64 37.87
N LYS A 595 -6.59 30.75 39.20
CA LYS A 595 -7.61 30.00 39.93
C LYS A 595 -9.02 30.31 39.43
N GLN A 596 -9.38 31.58 39.26
CA GLN A 596 -10.70 31.97 38.73
C GLN A 596 -10.95 31.40 37.33
N ILE A 597 -9.97 31.46 36.44
CA ILE A 597 -10.07 30.94 35.06
C ILE A 597 -10.15 29.40 35.05
N LYS A 598 -9.41 28.74 35.94
CA LYS A 598 -9.44 27.29 36.13
C LYS A 598 -10.81 26.83 36.64
N ASP A 599 -11.36 27.53 37.64
CA ASP A 599 -12.67 27.26 38.21
C ASP A 599 -13.80 27.50 37.20
N PHE A 600 -13.65 28.48 36.30
CA PHE A 600 -14.57 28.68 35.18
C PHE A 600 -14.65 27.47 34.23
N GLY A 601 -13.53 26.81 33.94
CA GLY A 601 -13.51 25.50 33.28
C GLY A 601 -14.01 25.42 31.82
N HIS A 602 -14.45 26.54 31.22
CA HIS A 602 -14.89 26.64 29.82
C HIS A 602 -13.86 27.41 28.97
N PRO A 603 -13.84 27.23 27.63
CA PRO A 603 -12.93 27.97 26.76
C PRO A 603 -13.08 29.49 26.92
N ILE A 604 -11.97 30.21 26.91
CA ILE A 604 -11.93 31.67 27.03
C ILE A 604 -10.80 32.25 26.18
N PHE A 605 -11.05 33.38 25.51
CA PHE A 605 -9.99 34.16 24.88
C PHE A 605 -9.42 35.15 25.89
N ILE A 606 -8.09 35.24 25.98
CA ILE A 606 -7.40 36.29 26.74
C ILE A 606 -6.54 37.09 25.78
N ARG A 607 -6.91 38.36 25.59
CA ARG A 607 -6.16 39.36 24.83
C ARG A 607 -5.36 40.20 25.81
N PHE A 608 -4.22 39.65 26.24
CA PHE A 608 -3.36 40.26 27.26
C PHE A 608 -2.53 41.40 26.67
N ALA A 609 -2.54 42.56 27.35
CA ALA A 609 -1.70 43.71 27.04
C ALA A 609 -1.69 44.03 25.54
N HIS A 610 -2.87 44.33 24.99
CA HIS A 610 -3.07 44.62 23.58
C HIS A 610 -2.34 45.89 23.15
N GLU A 611 -2.04 45.97 21.86
CA GLU A 611 -1.41 47.10 21.20
C GLU A 611 -0.08 47.55 21.87
N PRO A 612 0.90 46.64 22.00
CA PRO A 612 2.18 46.93 22.68
C PRO A 612 3.03 48.01 22.01
N ASP A 613 2.71 48.35 20.76
CA ASP A 613 3.32 49.40 19.96
C ASP A 613 2.52 50.72 19.98
N ASN A 614 1.39 50.78 20.70
CA ASN A 614 0.63 52.00 20.93
C ASN A 614 1.18 52.78 22.14
N HIS A 615 1.70 53.98 21.91
CA HIS A 615 2.35 54.83 22.93
C HIS A 615 1.44 55.30 24.07
N VAL A 616 0.13 55.09 23.99
CA VAL A 616 -0.83 55.49 25.03
C VAL A 616 -0.80 54.55 26.24
N TYR A 617 -0.43 53.28 26.06
CA TYR A 617 -0.50 52.28 27.13
C TYR A 617 0.80 52.17 27.97
N PRO A 618 0.69 51.86 29.28
CA PRO A 618 1.86 51.72 30.16
C PRO A 618 2.67 50.43 29.91
N TRP A 619 2.17 49.47 29.12
CA TRP A 619 2.90 48.28 28.69
C TRP A 619 3.60 48.44 27.33
N SER A 620 3.58 49.65 26.77
CA SER A 620 4.31 50.00 25.53
C SER A 620 5.54 50.87 25.81
N LYS A 621 6.12 51.45 24.75
CA LYS A 621 7.11 52.52 24.84
C LYS A 621 6.60 53.75 25.64
N GLY A 622 5.28 53.95 25.73
CA GLY A 622 4.67 54.99 26.58
C GLY A 622 5.01 54.84 28.06
N GLY A 623 5.02 53.60 28.55
CA GLY A 623 5.54 53.23 29.87
C GLY A 623 7.04 52.96 29.91
N ASN A 624 7.81 53.41 28.91
CA ASN A 624 9.25 53.20 28.80
C ASN A 624 9.68 51.71 28.72
N ASN A 625 8.80 50.81 28.28
CA ASN A 625 9.14 49.42 28.01
C ASN A 625 9.81 49.26 26.63
N THR A 626 10.75 48.33 26.55
CA THR A 626 11.35 47.85 25.31
C THR A 626 10.52 46.70 24.71
N PRO A 627 10.65 46.40 23.41
CA PRO A 627 9.96 45.25 22.82
C PRO A 627 10.30 43.91 23.49
N ASN A 628 11.55 43.70 23.89
CA ASN A 628 11.97 42.49 24.60
C ASN A 628 11.33 42.39 25.99
N GLU A 629 11.20 43.50 26.73
CA GLU A 629 10.52 43.51 28.03
C GLU A 629 9.04 43.12 27.88
N TYR A 630 8.35 43.57 26.82
CA TYR A 630 6.98 43.13 26.52
C TYR A 630 6.93 41.63 26.16
N ILE A 631 7.80 41.17 25.25
CA ILE A 631 7.87 39.76 24.85
C ILE A 631 8.09 38.87 26.07
N PHE A 632 9.03 39.22 26.96
CA PHE A 632 9.28 38.46 28.18
C PHE A 632 8.10 38.48 29.15
N ALA A 633 7.43 39.63 29.33
CA ALA A 633 6.22 39.69 30.16
C ALA A 633 5.11 38.79 29.60
N TYR A 634 4.86 38.82 28.29
CA TYR A 634 3.86 37.98 27.64
C TYR A 634 4.16 36.50 27.83
N ARG A 635 5.38 36.06 27.51
CA ARG A 635 5.83 34.67 27.69
C ARG A 635 5.74 34.22 29.14
N TYR A 636 6.13 35.08 30.07
CA TYR A 636 6.11 34.81 31.50
C TYR A 636 4.68 34.56 32.00
N VAL A 637 3.72 35.41 31.63
CA VAL A 637 2.31 35.25 31.99
C VAL A 637 1.72 33.95 31.42
N VAL A 638 1.95 33.67 30.13
CA VAL A 638 1.49 32.42 29.48
C VAL A 638 2.05 31.20 30.23
N LYS A 639 3.35 31.20 30.53
CA LYS A 639 4.01 30.12 31.26
C LYS A 639 3.45 29.94 32.67
N LYS A 640 3.13 31.04 33.37
CA LYS A 640 2.51 30.95 34.71
C LYS A 640 1.12 30.30 34.68
N PHE A 641 0.32 30.60 33.66
CA PHE A 641 -0.96 29.90 33.47
C PHE A 641 -0.76 28.40 33.24
N GLU A 642 0.26 28.01 32.48
CA GLU A 642 0.61 26.60 32.27
C GLU A 642 1.10 25.92 33.55
N GLU A 643 1.99 26.56 34.32
CA GLU A 643 2.49 26.08 35.62
C GLU A 643 1.35 25.85 36.64
N GLU A 644 0.31 26.68 36.62
CA GLU A 644 -0.88 26.55 37.49
C GLU A 644 -1.95 25.56 36.92
N GLY A 645 -1.68 24.96 35.75
CA GLY A 645 -2.55 23.96 35.12
C GLY A 645 -3.81 24.55 34.46
N VAL A 646 -3.72 25.76 33.92
CA VAL A 646 -4.82 26.44 33.21
C VAL A 646 -4.72 26.18 31.71
N HIS A 647 -5.62 25.33 31.18
CA HIS A 647 -5.55 24.87 29.78
C HIS A 647 -6.73 25.30 28.90
N ASN A 648 -7.71 26.00 29.47
CA ASN A 648 -8.91 26.48 28.78
C ASN A 648 -8.73 27.87 28.13
N VAL A 649 -7.54 28.47 28.21
CA VAL A 649 -7.22 29.77 27.62
C VAL A 649 -6.76 29.65 26.17
N THR A 650 -7.28 30.56 25.34
CA THR A 650 -6.82 30.85 23.98
C THR A 650 -6.15 32.23 23.98
N TRP A 651 -4.85 32.27 23.75
CA TRP A 651 -4.06 33.51 23.82
C TRP A 651 -4.16 34.32 22.53
N VAL A 652 -4.60 35.57 22.65
CA VAL A 652 -4.70 36.52 21.55
C VAL A 652 -3.59 37.57 21.70
N TRP A 653 -2.68 37.63 20.73
CA TRP A 653 -1.68 38.70 20.66
C TRP A 653 -2.10 39.73 19.60
N ASN A 654 -2.15 41.01 19.98
CA ASN A 654 -2.81 42.05 19.18
C ASN A 654 -1.91 43.28 18.97
N PRO A 655 -1.11 43.37 17.89
CA PRO A 655 -0.36 44.59 17.56
C PRO A 655 -1.27 45.70 17.02
N MET A 656 -0.85 46.96 17.20
CA MET A 656 -1.49 48.15 16.63
C MET A 656 -1.04 48.44 15.20
N LEU A 657 0.23 48.13 14.86
CA LEU A 657 0.86 48.41 13.57
C LEU A 657 1.52 47.16 12.97
N ALA A 658 1.55 47.07 11.64
CA ALA A 658 2.20 45.95 10.94
C ALA A 658 3.73 45.88 11.17
N SER A 659 4.37 47.00 11.52
CA SER A 659 5.77 47.05 11.94
C SER A 659 5.99 46.50 13.35
N GLY A 660 4.93 46.42 14.17
CA GLY A 660 4.95 45.81 15.49
C GLY A 660 5.18 44.30 15.45
N ILE A 661 4.77 43.62 14.37
CA ILE A 661 4.97 42.17 14.18
C ILE A 661 6.44 41.76 14.27
N ASP A 662 7.35 42.51 13.64
CA ASP A 662 8.77 42.13 13.63
C ASP A 662 9.43 42.31 14.99
N LYS A 663 8.89 43.18 15.85
CA LYS A 663 9.54 43.65 17.08
C LYS A 663 8.94 43.07 18.35
N TYR A 664 7.63 42.86 18.39
CA TYR A 664 6.88 42.54 19.61
C TYR A 664 6.25 41.14 19.59
N PHE A 665 6.38 40.36 18.51
CA PHE A 665 5.78 39.03 18.43
C PHE A 665 6.36 38.08 19.48
N PRO A 666 5.55 37.55 20.42
CA PRO A 666 6.03 36.69 21.49
C PRO A 666 6.56 35.33 21.03
N GLY A 667 6.31 34.90 19.79
CA GLY A 667 6.68 33.59 19.29
C GLY A 667 5.48 32.65 19.16
N GLY A 668 5.60 31.65 18.27
CA GLY A 668 4.48 30.79 17.88
C GLY A 668 3.91 29.94 19.01
N ASP A 669 4.72 29.58 20.00
CA ASP A 669 4.30 28.67 21.08
C ASP A 669 3.48 29.38 22.16
N TYR A 670 3.54 30.72 22.21
CA TYR A 670 2.85 31.54 23.20
C TYR A 670 1.58 32.19 22.63
N VAL A 671 1.35 32.13 21.32
CA VAL A 671 0.26 32.84 20.63
C VAL A 671 -0.61 31.84 19.86
N ASP A 672 -1.88 31.75 20.26
CA ASP A 672 -2.89 30.96 19.55
C ASP A 672 -3.52 31.75 18.38
N TRP A 673 -3.84 33.03 18.61
CA TRP A 673 -4.49 33.93 17.63
C TRP A 673 -3.78 35.27 17.52
N ILE A 674 -3.79 35.83 16.31
CA ILE A 674 -3.33 37.19 16.08
C ILE A 674 -4.55 38.11 15.95
N GLY A 675 -4.70 39.02 16.90
CA GLY A 675 -5.72 40.06 16.90
C GLY A 675 -5.27 41.28 16.09
N ILE A 676 -6.17 41.91 15.34
CA ILE A 676 -5.92 43.18 14.64
C ILE A 676 -7.05 44.15 14.95
N THR A 677 -6.69 45.38 15.27
CA THR A 677 -7.62 46.51 15.40
C THR A 677 -7.82 47.14 14.02
N ALA A 678 -9.03 47.08 13.47
CA ALA A 678 -9.42 47.65 12.18
C ALA A 678 -10.60 48.61 12.35
N LEU A 679 -10.29 49.81 12.87
CA LEU A 679 -11.24 50.90 13.09
C LEU A 679 -11.04 52.02 12.08
N ASN A 680 -12.08 52.34 11.29
CA ASN A 680 -12.06 53.50 10.39
C ASN A 680 -12.59 54.75 11.10
N TYR A 681 -11.68 55.64 11.50
CA TYR A 681 -12.00 56.91 12.17
C TYR A 681 -12.60 57.96 11.23
N GLY A 682 -12.42 57.83 9.91
CA GLY A 682 -12.86 58.82 8.93
C GLY A 682 -12.23 60.19 9.18
N LYS A 683 -13.02 61.28 9.16
CA LYS A 683 -12.51 62.64 9.47
C LYS A 683 -11.90 62.79 10.87
N ALA A 684 -12.16 61.87 11.80
CA ALA A 684 -11.52 61.87 13.11
C ALA A 684 -10.10 61.28 13.10
N GLN A 685 -9.61 60.79 11.95
CA GLN A 685 -8.24 60.30 11.75
C GLN A 685 -7.22 61.43 11.73
N VAL A 686 -5.96 61.15 12.07
CA VAL A 686 -4.85 62.13 12.13
C VAL A 686 -4.65 62.87 10.82
N ASP A 687 -4.82 62.21 9.67
CA ASP A 687 -4.73 62.82 8.34
C ASP A 687 -6.11 63.11 7.72
N GLU A 688 -7.18 62.99 8.51
CA GLU A 688 -8.58 63.21 8.15
C GLU A 688 -9.09 62.37 6.96
N LYS A 689 -8.37 61.29 6.58
CA LYS A 689 -8.74 60.45 5.43
C LYS A 689 -9.68 59.31 5.79
N TRP A 690 -10.51 58.95 4.81
CA TRP A 690 -11.34 57.76 4.83
C TRP A 690 -10.55 56.54 4.35
N TYR A 691 -10.44 55.51 5.18
CA TYR A 691 -9.71 54.28 4.85
C TYR A 691 -10.68 53.12 4.66
N SER A 692 -10.53 52.34 3.59
CA SER A 692 -11.24 51.07 3.44
C SER A 692 -10.67 49.99 4.36
N PHE A 693 -11.44 48.94 4.67
CA PHE A 693 -10.94 47.79 5.43
C PHE A 693 -9.66 47.20 4.82
N ALA A 694 -9.63 47.03 3.49
CA ALA A 694 -8.45 46.53 2.78
C ALA A 694 -7.20 47.40 3.02
N GLN A 695 -7.34 48.73 3.05
CA GLN A 695 -6.21 49.63 3.32
C GLN A 695 -5.72 49.53 4.77
N LEU A 696 -6.59 49.25 5.73
CA LEU A 696 -6.22 49.02 7.12
C LEU A 696 -5.55 47.65 7.33
N TYR A 697 -5.95 46.62 6.58
CA TYR A 697 -5.51 45.24 6.80
C TYR A 697 -4.33 44.77 5.92
N GLU A 698 -4.25 45.18 4.65
CA GLU A 698 -3.18 44.74 3.73
C GLU A 698 -1.75 44.94 4.26
N PRO A 699 -1.41 46.01 5.01
CA PRO A 699 -0.07 46.16 5.57
C PRO A 699 0.40 44.97 6.43
N TYR A 700 -0.52 44.21 7.03
CA TYR A 700 -0.21 43.06 7.88
C TYR A 700 -0.04 41.75 7.11
N ARG A 701 -0.70 41.63 5.95
CA ARG A 701 -1.08 40.36 5.35
C ARG A 701 0.07 39.39 5.10
N GLU A 702 1.13 39.85 4.44
CA GLU A 702 2.26 38.98 4.10
C GLU A 702 3.01 38.46 5.34
N LYS A 703 3.09 39.28 6.40
CA LYS A 703 3.68 38.86 7.67
C LYS A 703 2.79 37.85 8.40
N LEU A 704 1.47 38.06 8.40
CA LEU A 704 0.52 37.13 9.03
C LEU A 704 0.51 35.76 8.35
N LYS A 705 0.61 35.71 7.01
CA LYS A 705 0.73 34.44 6.27
C LYS A 705 1.97 33.65 6.69
N ALA A 706 3.10 34.33 6.94
CA ALA A 706 4.33 33.68 7.39
C ALA A 706 4.20 33.05 8.79
N LEU A 707 3.39 33.64 9.68
CA LEU A 707 3.20 33.16 11.04
C LEU A 707 2.28 31.92 11.13
N LYS A 708 1.46 31.64 10.11
CA LYS A 708 0.55 30.47 10.05
C LYS A 708 -0.32 30.31 11.32
N ARG A 709 -0.92 31.42 11.76
CA ARG A 709 -1.86 31.48 12.88
C ARG A 709 -3.20 32.07 12.41
N PRO A 710 -4.33 31.65 13.00
CA PRO A 710 -5.63 32.25 12.70
C PRO A 710 -5.65 33.72 13.09
N VAL A 711 -6.23 34.54 12.22
CA VAL A 711 -6.33 36.00 12.42
C VAL A 711 -7.74 36.36 12.89
N MET A 712 -7.83 37.21 13.90
CA MET A 712 -9.07 37.81 14.40
C MET A 712 -8.98 39.31 14.17
N ILE A 713 -10.02 39.90 13.59
CA ILE A 713 -10.21 41.36 13.68
C ILE A 713 -10.84 41.62 15.05
N ALA A 714 -10.01 41.88 16.05
CA ALA A 714 -10.42 41.95 17.46
C ALA A 714 -11.24 43.20 17.76
N GLU A 715 -11.13 44.22 16.90
CA GLU A 715 -11.96 45.42 16.90
C GLU A 715 -12.27 45.81 15.46
N PHE A 716 -13.53 45.67 15.07
CA PHE A 716 -14.01 45.97 13.73
C PHE A 716 -15.12 47.02 13.79
N GLY A 717 -14.93 48.14 13.08
CA GLY A 717 -15.90 49.23 13.08
C GLY A 717 -15.49 50.40 12.22
N SER A 718 -16.47 51.23 11.88
CA SER A 718 -16.26 52.51 11.19
C SER A 718 -17.10 53.58 11.88
N THR A 719 -16.64 54.82 11.88
CA THR A 719 -17.48 55.98 12.18
C THR A 719 -18.35 56.32 10.96
N ALA A 720 -19.27 57.26 11.13
CA ALA A 720 -20.02 57.89 10.03
C ALA A 720 -19.36 59.19 9.53
N TYR A 721 -18.12 59.47 9.94
CA TYR A 721 -17.47 60.76 9.71
C TYR A 721 -16.76 60.78 8.36
N GLY A 722 -17.45 61.25 7.31
CA GLY A 722 -16.86 61.40 5.96
C GLY A 722 -17.19 60.28 4.97
N GLY A 723 -18.11 59.38 5.33
CA GLY A 723 -18.56 58.29 4.46
C GLY A 723 -19.67 57.46 5.12
N SER A 724 -20.11 56.41 4.43
CA SER A 724 -21.18 55.52 4.89
C SER A 724 -20.62 54.40 5.77
N LYS A 725 -20.96 54.42 7.06
CA LYS A 725 -20.64 53.35 8.03
C LYS A 725 -21.17 51.99 7.55
N GLU A 726 -22.42 51.97 7.08
CA GLU A 726 -23.11 50.76 6.62
C GLU A 726 -22.43 50.13 5.41
N ASP A 727 -22.06 50.93 4.41
CA ASP A 727 -21.39 50.43 3.21
C ASP A 727 -19.96 49.97 3.53
N TRP A 728 -19.26 50.65 4.43
CA TRP A 728 -17.91 50.25 4.86
C TRP A 728 -17.91 48.89 5.54
N VAL A 729 -18.82 48.66 6.49
CA VAL A 729 -18.96 47.40 7.21
C VAL A 729 -19.33 46.26 6.24
N THR A 730 -20.30 46.50 5.35
CA THR A 730 -20.76 45.51 4.36
C THR A 730 -19.67 45.12 3.38
N GLN A 731 -18.89 46.10 2.90
CA GLN A 731 -17.74 45.87 2.02
C GLN A 731 -16.60 45.15 2.75
N GLY A 732 -16.28 45.56 3.98
CA GLY A 732 -15.26 44.92 4.80
C GLY A 732 -15.56 43.44 5.06
N LEU A 733 -16.80 43.11 5.43
CA LEU A 733 -17.25 41.72 5.54
C LEU A 733 -17.11 40.97 4.20
N THR A 734 -17.52 41.57 3.09
CA THR A 734 -17.37 40.96 1.76
C THR A 734 -15.90 40.68 1.42
N ASP A 735 -14.99 41.60 1.74
CA ASP A 735 -13.56 41.42 1.52
C ASP A 735 -12.99 40.31 2.42
N ILE A 736 -13.36 40.27 3.70
CA ILE A 736 -12.98 39.19 4.63
C ILE A 736 -13.38 37.82 4.07
N GLN A 737 -14.62 37.69 3.61
CA GLN A 737 -15.16 36.45 3.05
C GLN A 737 -14.44 36.00 1.77
N SER A 738 -14.20 36.94 0.85
CA SER A 738 -13.79 36.61 -0.52
C SER A 738 -12.27 36.67 -0.74
N LYS A 739 -11.54 37.52 0.01
CA LYS A 739 -10.12 37.82 -0.24
C LYS A 739 -9.18 37.36 0.88
N TYR A 740 -9.62 37.37 2.13
CA TYR A 740 -8.74 37.19 3.31
C TYR A 740 -9.08 35.92 4.10
N LYS A 741 -8.77 34.75 3.54
CA LYS A 741 -9.09 33.43 4.11
C LYS A 741 -8.40 33.14 5.46
N GLU A 742 -7.33 33.86 5.76
CA GLU A 742 -6.61 33.80 7.03
C GLU A 742 -7.38 34.42 8.21
N ILE A 743 -8.34 35.30 7.92
CA ILE A 743 -9.22 35.88 8.93
C ILE A 743 -10.28 34.85 9.26
N LYS A 744 -10.29 34.41 10.53
CA LYS A 744 -11.21 33.41 11.08
C LYS A 744 -12.18 33.99 12.10
N SER A 745 -12.06 35.28 12.42
CA SER A 745 -12.98 35.95 13.33
C SER A 745 -13.07 37.45 13.07
N VAL A 746 -14.25 38.03 13.34
CA VAL A 746 -14.49 39.48 13.38
C VAL A 746 -15.24 39.82 14.66
N VAL A 747 -14.75 40.77 15.43
CA VAL A 747 -15.37 41.24 16.67
C VAL A 747 -15.82 42.69 16.46
N PHE A 748 -17.13 42.91 16.40
CA PHE A 748 -17.71 44.24 16.22
C PHE A 748 -17.47 45.11 17.45
N PHE A 749 -16.82 46.26 17.27
CA PHE A 749 -16.62 47.24 18.34
C PHE A 749 -17.85 48.13 18.48
N ASN A 750 -18.91 47.61 19.12
CA ASN A 750 -20.21 48.26 19.19
C ASN A 750 -20.36 49.15 20.45
N SER A 751 -19.72 50.33 20.40
CA SER A 751 -19.67 51.32 21.49
C SER A 751 -20.07 52.71 21.02
N ASN A 752 -20.83 53.44 21.84
CA ASN A 752 -21.04 54.89 21.72
C ASN A 752 -20.40 55.69 22.88
N LYS A 753 -19.55 55.04 23.68
CA LYS A 753 -18.91 55.60 24.88
C LYS A 753 -17.39 55.69 24.75
N ASP A 754 -16.84 55.54 23.55
CA ASP A 754 -15.40 55.61 23.35
C ASP A 754 -14.90 57.06 23.47
N ASN A 755 -14.15 57.34 24.53
CA ASN A 755 -13.61 58.68 24.80
C ASN A 755 -12.17 58.87 24.31
N ILE A 756 -11.58 57.85 23.66
CA ILE A 756 -10.18 57.86 23.24
C ILE A 756 -10.09 58.47 21.84
N TRP A 757 -9.90 59.79 21.79
CA TRP A 757 -9.72 60.51 20.54
C TRP A 757 -8.25 60.59 20.14
N ILE A 758 -7.93 60.12 18.94
CA ILE A 758 -6.58 60.23 18.35
C ILE A 758 -6.30 61.61 17.73
N THR A 759 -7.32 62.48 17.65
CA THR A 759 -7.20 63.86 17.17
C THR A 759 -8.00 64.85 18.03
N LYS A 760 -7.77 66.15 17.81
CA LYS A 760 -8.59 67.23 18.39
C LYS A 760 -9.88 67.48 17.61
N TRP A 761 -10.07 66.86 16.44
CA TRP A 761 -11.26 67.04 15.61
C TRP A 761 -12.50 66.41 16.27
N ARG A 762 -13.68 67.05 16.13
CA ARG A 762 -14.97 66.56 16.60
C ARG A 762 -16.05 66.84 15.55
N PRO A 763 -17.07 65.97 15.39
CA PRO A 763 -18.16 66.20 14.44
C PRO A 763 -19.04 67.41 14.84
N ASP A 764 -19.19 67.66 16.15
CA ASP A 764 -19.80 68.86 16.71
C ASP A 764 -19.22 69.16 18.11
N LYS A 765 -19.55 70.34 18.67
CA LYS A 765 -19.03 70.81 19.96
C LYS A 765 -19.56 70.05 21.18
N LYS A 766 -20.65 69.28 21.05
CA LYS A 766 -21.29 68.53 22.14
C LYS A 766 -20.86 67.07 22.17
N THR A 767 -20.25 66.58 21.09
CA THR A 767 -19.77 65.20 21.00
C THR A 767 -18.56 64.98 21.91
N THR A 768 -18.76 64.21 22.98
CA THR A 768 -17.71 63.81 23.93
C THR A 768 -17.10 62.44 23.61
N SER A 769 -17.86 61.57 22.94
CA SER A 769 -17.49 60.17 22.65
C SER A 769 -17.64 59.84 21.16
N ILE A 770 -16.85 58.90 20.66
CA ILE A 770 -16.95 58.36 19.29
C ILE A 770 -18.06 57.31 19.25
N ASP A 771 -18.91 57.39 18.21
CA ASP A 771 -20.00 56.44 17.99
C ASP A 771 -19.66 55.38 16.94
N TRP A 772 -19.29 54.20 17.43
CA TRP A 772 -19.05 52.99 16.67
C TRP A 772 -20.28 52.09 16.55
N SER A 773 -21.40 52.43 17.19
CA SER A 773 -22.57 51.55 17.29
C SER A 773 -23.22 51.24 15.95
N ILE A 774 -23.82 50.04 15.85
CA ILE A 774 -24.59 49.56 14.70
C ILE A 774 -26.06 49.39 15.12
N SER A 775 -27.01 49.94 14.36
CA SER A 775 -28.45 49.93 14.66
C SER A 775 -29.30 49.24 13.57
N GLN A 776 -30.60 49.02 13.84
CA GLN A 776 -31.60 48.44 12.91
C GLN A 776 -31.76 49.22 11.59
N LYS A 777 -31.38 50.49 11.57
CA LYS A 777 -31.45 51.31 10.35
C LYS A 777 -30.42 50.89 9.30
N HIS A 778 -29.43 50.07 9.67
CA HIS A 778 -28.39 49.55 8.77
C HIS A 778 -28.81 48.18 8.18
N THR A 779 -29.85 48.17 7.34
CA THR A 779 -30.44 46.94 6.79
C THR A 779 -29.47 46.11 5.96
N LYS A 780 -28.52 46.73 5.26
CA LYS A 780 -27.49 46.02 4.46
C LYS A 780 -26.54 45.22 5.34
N VAL A 781 -26.20 45.73 6.52
CA VAL A 781 -25.34 45.02 7.48
C VAL A 781 -26.08 43.80 8.03
N THR A 782 -27.37 43.93 8.35
CA THR A 782 -28.22 42.81 8.80
C THR A 782 -28.39 41.74 7.73
N GLU A 783 -28.67 42.13 6.48
CA GLU A 783 -28.73 41.19 5.34
C GLU A 783 -27.39 40.50 5.11
N LYS A 784 -26.28 41.26 5.16
CA LYS A 784 -24.95 40.68 4.95
C LYS A 784 -24.58 39.70 6.06
N LEU A 785 -24.90 39.99 7.32
CA LEU A 785 -24.64 39.10 8.46
C LEU A 785 -25.50 37.83 8.42
N SER A 786 -26.74 37.90 7.96
CA SER A 786 -27.62 36.73 7.83
C SER A 786 -27.28 35.85 6.60
N GLN A 787 -26.72 36.44 5.55
CA GLN A 787 -26.26 35.74 4.34
C GLN A 787 -24.77 35.36 4.38
N PHE A 788 -24.03 35.87 5.37
CA PHE A 788 -22.60 35.58 5.52
C PHE A 788 -22.43 34.07 5.73
N PRO A 789 -21.56 33.39 4.97
CA PRO A 789 -21.55 31.93 4.94
C PRO A 789 -20.82 31.38 6.17
N PHE A 790 -21.38 31.53 7.36
CA PHE A 790 -20.94 30.88 8.59
C PHE A 790 -22.11 30.62 9.56
N ASN A 791 -23.25 30.10 9.06
CA ASN A 791 -24.23 29.40 9.92
C ASN A 791 -23.66 28.13 10.58
N GLN A 792 -22.40 27.79 10.33
CA GLN A 792 -21.64 26.78 11.05
C GLN A 792 -20.94 27.41 12.25
N HIS A 793 -21.74 27.76 13.26
CA HIS A 793 -21.23 28.20 14.55
C HIS A 793 -20.33 27.10 15.15
N PRO A 794 -19.04 27.35 15.42
CA PRO A 794 -18.11 26.31 15.88
C PRO A 794 -18.54 25.62 17.19
N PHE A 795 -19.44 26.25 17.96
CA PHE A 795 -19.87 25.82 19.28
C PHE A 795 -21.35 25.44 19.39
N VAL A 796 -22.11 25.44 18.30
CA VAL A 796 -23.50 24.94 18.28
C VAL A 796 -23.50 23.42 18.18
N GLU A 797 -24.34 22.76 18.97
CA GLU A 797 -24.63 21.33 18.82
C GLU A 797 -25.42 21.13 17.52
N GLU A 798 -24.79 20.48 16.54
CA GLU A 798 -25.51 19.98 15.37
C GLU A 798 -26.36 18.79 15.82
N LYS A 799 -27.63 18.74 15.40
CA LYS A 799 -28.40 17.48 15.44
C LYS A 799 -27.58 16.46 14.67
N ASP A 800 -27.21 15.35 15.32
CA ASP A 800 -26.35 14.27 14.80
C ASP A 800 -24.84 14.40 15.09
N SER A 801 -24.43 15.32 15.98
CA SER A 801 -23.04 15.36 16.47
C SER A 801 -22.69 14.09 17.26
N PRO A 802 -21.41 13.68 17.38
CA PRO A 802 -20.98 12.59 18.24
C PRO A 802 -21.36 12.75 19.73
N ALA A 803 -21.74 13.95 20.17
CA ALA A 803 -22.32 14.15 21.50
C ALA A 803 -23.73 13.51 21.62
N ASP A 804 -24.44 13.34 20.50
CA ASP A 804 -25.75 12.69 20.37
C ASP A 804 -25.66 11.18 20.19
N LEU A 805 -24.47 10.59 20.05
CA LEU A 805 -24.28 9.13 19.94
C LEU A 805 -24.73 8.34 21.19
N ASN A 806 -25.36 8.99 22.18
CA ASN A 806 -25.63 8.45 23.51
C ASN A 806 -24.38 7.77 24.08
N LEU A 807 -23.20 8.39 23.86
CA LEU A 807 -21.97 7.95 24.50
C LEU A 807 -22.26 7.82 25.99
N ARG A 808 -22.01 6.62 26.51
CA ARG A 808 -22.30 6.30 27.89
C ARG A 808 -21.62 7.31 28.81
N LYS A 809 -22.34 7.74 29.83
CA LYS A 809 -21.83 8.73 30.77
C LYS A 809 -20.67 8.13 31.57
N PRO A 810 -19.69 8.95 31.98
CA PRO A 810 -18.64 8.49 32.88
C PRO A 810 -19.27 8.00 34.18
N GLU A 811 -18.97 6.78 34.61
CA GLU A 811 -19.36 6.29 35.93
C GLU A 811 -18.35 6.76 36.99
N PRO A 812 -18.80 7.17 38.20
CA PRO A 812 -17.89 7.66 39.23
C PRO A 812 -16.99 6.53 39.78
N LEU A 813 -15.68 6.67 39.51
CA LEU A 813 -14.55 5.88 40.03
C LEU A 813 -14.69 4.36 39.90
N TYR A 814 -14.47 3.85 38.69
CA TYR A 814 -14.15 2.44 38.47
C TYR A 814 -12.86 2.08 39.24
N LYS A 815 -12.94 1.14 40.19
CA LYS A 815 -11.76 0.56 40.84
C LYS A 815 -11.28 -0.61 39.99
N SER A 816 -10.12 -0.43 39.37
CA SER A 816 -9.50 -1.44 38.52
C SER A 816 -9.17 -2.72 39.30
N PRO A 817 -9.74 -3.89 38.95
CA PRO A 817 -9.47 -5.16 39.62
C PRO A 817 -8.12 -5.78 39.20
N PHE A 818 -7.41 -5.18 38.24
CA PHE A 818 -6.22 -5.75 37.62
C PHE A 818 -4.91 -5.50 38.39
N PHE A 819 -4.97 -4.63 39.40
CA PHE A 819 -3.82 -4.24 40.21
C PHE A 819 -4.05 -4.59 41.68
N THR A 820 -2.95 -4.94 42.36
CA THR A 820 -2.90 -5.01 43.82
C THR A 820 -2.09 -3.84 44.38
N GLY A 821 -2.29 -3.54 45.66
CA GLY A 821 -1.62 -2.44 46.36
C GLY A 821 -2.42 -1.13 46.38
N THR A 822 -1.77 -0.09 46.88
CA THR A 822 -2.29 1.28 46.96
C THR A 822 -1.41 2.22 46.14
N GLU A 823 -1.77 3.50 46.10
CA GLU A 823 -0.97 4.52 45.43
C GLU A 823 0.53 4.44 45.78
N GLY A 824 1.35 4.35 44.73
CA GLY A 824 2.80 4.19 44.82
C GLY A 824 3.30 2.75 45.00
N ASN A 825 2.41 1.77 45.17
CA ASN A 825 2.73 0.35 45.35
C ASN A 825 1.88 -0.58 44.45
N TYR A 826 1.51 -0.10 43.25
CA TYR A 826 0.75 -0.89 42.29
C TYR A 826 1.55 -2.07 41.75
N GLU A 827 0.90 -3.23 41.72
CA GLU A 827 1.44 -4.44 41.10
C GLU A 827 0.40 -5.04 40.15
N LEU A 828 0.74 -5.06 38.85
CA LEU A 828 -0.08 -5.69 37.81
C LEU A 828 -0.03 -7.21 37.98
N LEU A 829 -1.20 -7.85 37.96
CA LEU A 829 -1.31 -9.30 38.04
C LEU A 829 -1.60 -9.93 36.68
N VAL A 830 -0.82 -10.95 36.33
CA VAL A 830 -1.09 -11.83 35.19
C VAL A 830 -1.15 -13.25 35.70
N ASN A 831 -2.30 -13.92 35.54
CA ASN A 831 -2.54 -15.25 36.11
C ASN A 831 -2.26 -15.30 37.64
N ASN A 832 -2.71 -14.26 38.37
CA ASN A 832 -2.49 -14.08 39.81
C ASN A 832 -1.02 -14.00 40.25
N LYS A 833 -0.10 -13.67 39.35
CA LYS A 833 1.32 -13.46 39.66
C LYS A 833 1.73 -12.03 39.34
N PRO A 834 2.61 -11.42 40.15
CA PRO A 834 3.27 -10.17 39.83
C PRO A 834 3.85 -10.14 38.42
N PHE A 835 3.52 -9.10 37.66
CA PHE A 835 3.98 -8.94 36.29
C PHE A 835 4.45 -7.50 36.06
N TYR A 836 5.74 -7.34 35.79
CA TYR A 836 6.33 -6.05 35.42
C TYR A 836 6.66 -6.04 33.92
N ILE A 837 6.18 -5.03 33.20
CA ILE A 837 6.24 -5.02 31.74
C ILE A 837 7.66 -4.65 31.27
N ARG A 838 8.33 -5.61 30.62
CA ARG A 838 9.57 -5.44 29.82
C ARG A 838 9.18 -5.57 28.36
N GLY A 839 8.75 -4.45 27.79
CA GLY A 839 8.11 -4.38 26.50
C GLY A 839 9.06 -4.03 25.35
N VAL A 840 8.74 -4.51 24.15
CA VAL A 840 9.34 -4.05 22.88
C VAL A 840 8.23 -3.61 21.93
N ALA A 841 8.37 -2.46 21.28
CA ALA A 841 7.46 -2.05 20.22
C ALA A 841 7.72 -2.89 18.96
N TYR A 842 6.78 -3.76 18.58
CA TYR A 842 6.89 -4.68 17.46
C TYR A 842 6.11 -4.16 16.24
N ASN A 843 6.71 -3.20 15.53
CA ASN A 843 6.09 -2.53 14.38
C ASN A 843 6.54 -3.10 13.03
N THR A 844 7.22 -4.25 13.00
CA THR A 844 7.72 -4.89 11.78
C THR A 844 6.62 -5.38 10.83
N ALA A 845 5.37 -5.49 11.32
CA ALA A 845 4.23 -6.07 10.61
C ALA A 845 3.31 -5.00 9.97
N HIS A 846 3.86 -4.08 9.18
CA HIS A 846 3.05 -3.13 8.41
C HIS A 846 2.23 -3.81 7.32
N ASP A 847 1.14 -3.17 6.91
CA ASP A 847 0.31 -3.72 5.85
C ASP A 847 1.10 -3.77 4.53
N TRP A 848 1.02 -4.90 3.84
CA TRP A 848 1.67 -5.04 2.53
C TRP A 848 1.00 -4.13 1.49
N ARG A 849 -0.26 -3.75 1.72
CA ARG A 849 -0.99 -2.75 0.92
C ARG A 849 -0.30 -1.38 0.94
N ASP A 850 0.50 -1.12 1.98
CA ASP A 850 1.29 0.09 2.13
C ASP A 850 2.66 -0.02 1.44
N GLY A 851 2.86 -1.00 0.55
CA GLY A 851 4.11 -1.17 -0.21
C GLY A 851 5.12 -2.13 0.44
N ASN A 852 4.91 -2.53 1.70
CA ASN A 852 5.85 -3.33 2.47
C ASN A 852 5.90 -4.81 2.07
N LEU A 853 7.05 -5.45 2.27
CA LEU A 853 7.21 -6.89 2.07
C LEU A 853 6.34 -7.67 3.08
N PRO A 854 5.59 -8.70 2.64
CA PRO A 854 4.76 -9.47 3.54
C PRO A 854 5.54 -10.17 4.65
N LEU A 855 5.10 -10.01 5.90
CA LEU A 855 5.73 -10.67 7.04
C LEU A 855 5.38 -12.17 7.05
N THR A 856 6.39 -13.03 6.95
CA THR A 856 6.22 -14.48 7.02
C THR A 856 6.13 -14.96 8.48
N ARG A 857 5.37 -16.02 8.75
CA ARG A 857 5.30 -16.61 10.10
C ARG A 857 6.66 -17.04 10.63
N ARG A 858 7.57 -17.53 9.77
CA ARG A 858 8.93 -17.91 10.16
C ARG A 858 9.73 -16.71 10.66
N GLN A 859 9.62 -15.58 9.97
CA GLN A 859 10.25 -14.33 10.43
C GLN A 859 9.63 -13.86 11.75
N THR A 860 8.29 -13.85 11.87
CA THR A 860 7.61 -13.50 13.12
C THR A 860 8.05 -14.40 14.28
N SER A 861 8.10 -15.71 14.07
CA SER A 861 8.53 -16.69 15.08
C SER A 861 9.94 -16.39 15.56
N LYS A 862 10.88 -16.20 14.62
CA LYS A 862 12.28 -15.87 14.92
C LYS A 862 12.42 -14.52 15.62
N ASP A 863 11.67 -13.50 15.20
CA ASP A 863 11.69 -12.19 15.86
C ASP A 863 11.22 -12.30 17.31
N LEU A 864 10.08 -12.96 17.55
CA LEU A 864 9.52 -13.10 18.89
C LEU A 864 10.39 -13.99 19.80
N GLU A 865 11.01 -15.04 19.25
CA GLU A 865 12.02 -15.84 19.96
C GLU A 865 13.20 -14.96 20.40
N ASN A 866 13.76 -14.16 19.49
CA ASN A 866 14.88 -13.29 19.81
C ASN A 866 14.51 -12.17 20.81
N ILE A 867 13.27 -11.65 20.74
CA ILE A 867 12.71 -10.69 21.70
C ILE A 867 12.62 -11.33 23.10
N LYS A 868 12.11 -12.56 23.19
CA LYS A 868 12.05 -13.31 24.45
C LYS A 868 13.46 -13.59 24.99
N GLU A 869 14.39 -13.98 24.13
CA GLU A 869 15.79 -14.22 24.50
C GLU A 869 16.52 -12.94 24.97
N MET A 870 16.10 -11.77 24.48
CA MET A 870 16.56 -10.47 24.97
C MET A 870 16.11 -10.20 26.42
N GLY A 871 15.18 -10.98 26.96
CA GLY A 871 14.62 -10.77 28.31
C GLY A 871 13.33 -9.95 28.33
N ALA A 872 12.77 -9.61 27.16
CA ALA A 872 11.44 -9.04 27.09
C ALA A 872 10.38 -10.09 27.48
N ASN A 873 9.27 -9.64 28.06
CA ASN A 873 8.11 -10.49 28.35
C ASN A 873 6.84 -10.00 27.64
N THR A 874 6.88 -8.84 27.01
CA THR A 874 5.74 -8.21 26.36
C THR A 874 6.15 -7.61 25.02
N ILE A 875 5.27 -7.67 24.03
CA ILE A 875 5.33 -6.83 22.84
C ILE A 875 4.17 -5.84 22.86
N ARG A 876 4.41 -4.61 22.42
CA ARG A 876 3.38 -3.63 22.13
C ARG A 876 3.18 -3.55 20.63
N ARG A 877 1.92 -3.60 20.21
CA ARG A 877 1.54 -3.43 18.81
C ARG A 877 0.20 -2.73 18.73
N TYR A 878 0.06 -1.87 17.74
CA TYR A 878 -1.25 -1.39 17.33
C TYR A 878 -1.87 -2.41 16.40
N ALA A 879 -3.18 -2.62 16.56
CA ALA A 879 -4.06 -3.41 15.71
C ALA A 879 -3.61 -3.22 14.27
N PRO A 880 -3.03 -4.25 13.66
CA PRO A 880 -2.73 -4.23 12.26
C PRO A 880 -3.64 -5.19 11.50
N GLY A 881 -3.58 -5.05 10.17
CA GLY A 881 -4.22 -5.94 9.23
C GLY A 881 -3.54 -7.31 9.18
N VAL A 882 -4.19 -8.26 8.50
CA VAL A 882 -3.76 -9.57 7.96
C VAL A 882 -2.76 -10.50 8.73
N TYR A 883 -1.76 -10.01 9.46
CA TYR A 883 -0.72 -10.80 10.16
C TYR A 883 -1.03 -11.15 11.62
N ASP A 884 -2.09 -10.58 12.18
CA ASP A 884 -2.49 -10.71 13.59
C ASP A 884 -2.58 -12.12 14.09
N GLN A 885 -3.17 -13.01 13.28
CA GLN A 885 -3.31 -14.40 13.68
C GLN A 885 -1.95 -15.06 13.87
N ASN A 886 -0.97 -14.75 13.02
CA ASN A 886 0.39 -15.29 13.16
C ASN A 886 1.10 -14.69 14.37
N ILE A 887 1.03 -13.37 14.56
CA ILE A 887 1.71 -12.69 15.68
C ILE A 887 1.16 -13.14 17.02
N MET A 888 -0.17 -13.19 17.16
CA MET A 888 -0.80 -13.65 18.41
C MET A 888 -0.45 -15.11 18.70
N LYS A 889 -0.48 -15.98 17.68
CA LYS A 889 -0.09 -17.39 17.82
C LYS A 889 1.38 -17.55 18.24
N GLU A 890 2.30 -16.86 17.58
CA GLU A 890 3.73 -16.93 17.93
C GLU A 890 4.01 -16.31 19.30
N ALA A 891 3.33 -15.23 19.66
CA ALA A 891 3.46 -14.64 20.99
C ALA A 891 3.03 -15.65 22.07
N ALA A 892 1.93 -16.39 21.87
CA ALA A 892 1.53 -17.46 22.79
C ALA A 892 2.56 -18.59 22.85
N VAL A 893 3.12 -19.03 21.71
CA VAL A 893 4.16 -20.08 21.67
C VAL A 893 5.40 -19.68 22.45
N GLN A 894 5.83 -18.42 22.35
CA GLN A 894 7.02 -17.89 23.03
C GLN A 894 6.73 -17.41 24.47
N ASP A 895 5.49 -17.58 24.95
CA ASP A 895 5.03 -17.02 26.24
C ASP A 895 5.32 -15.52 26.36
N LEU A 896 5.08 -14.77 25.29
CA LEU A 896 5.09 -13.32 25.26
C LEU A 896 3.67 -12.79 25.38
N LYS A 897 3.53 -11.73 26.19
CA LYS A 897 2.29 -11.00 26.34
C LYS A 897 2.20 -9.88 25.30
N VAL A 898 0.99 -9.50 24.91
CA VAL A 898 0.72 -8.55 23.82
C VAL A 898 -0.14 -7.43 24.36
N MET A 899 0.41 -6.22 24.36
CA MET A 899 -0.38 -4.99 24.51
C MET A 899 -0.94 -4.63 23.14
N TYR A 900 -2.24 -4.82 22.98
CA TYR A 900 -2.93 -4.71 21.69
C TYR A 900 -3.66 -3.37 21.62
N GLY A 901 -3.10 -2.41 20.88
CA GLY A 901 -3.61 -1.04 20.78
C GLY A 901 -4.53 -0.79 19.59
N PHE A 902 -5.34 0.27 19.61
CA PHE A 902 -6.12 0.77 18.48
C PHE A 902 -5.72 2.23 18.22
N TRP A 903 -5.12 2.52 17.07
CA TRP A 903 -4.68 3.88 16.75
C TRP A 903 -5.79 4.66 16.04
N PHE A 904 -6.01 5.91 16.44
CA PHE A 904 -7.02 6.78 15.86
C PHE A 904 -6.38 8.03 15.24
N ASP A 905 -6.76 8.34 14.00
CA ASP A 905 -6.17 9.40 13.19
C ASP A 905 -6.38 10.81 13.81
N PRO A 906 -5.33 11.62 14.04
CA PRO A 906 -5.43 12.97 14.59
C PRO A 906 -5.97 14.02 13.61
N LYS A 907 -6.22 13.66 12.34
CA LYS A 907 -6.85 14.54 11.34
C LYS A 907 -8.38 14.50 11.40
N ILE A 908 -8.96 13.61 12.20
CA ILE A 908 -10.42 13.43 12.32
C ILE A 908 -11.00 14.46 13.29
N ASP A 909 -12.14 15.04 12.89
CA ASP A 909 -12.92 15.92 13.76
C ASP A 909 -13.80 15.06 14.66
N TYR A 910 -13.24 14.63 15.80
CA TYR A 910 -13.98 13.83 16.79
C TYR A 910 -15.24 14.51 17.33
N TYR A 911 -15.41 15.81 17.09
CA TYR A 911 -16.61 16.57 17.47
C TYR A 911 -17.69 16.61 16.37
N ARG A 912 -17.40 16.27 15.12
CA ARG A 912 -18.40 16.32 14.02
C ARG A 912 -18.49 15.05 13.17
N ASP A 913 -17.44 14.24 13.09
CA ASP A 913 -17.38 13.09 12.18
C ASP A 913 -17.94 11.80 12.80
N THR A 914 -19.26 11.74 12.92
CA THR A 914 -20.00 10.61 13.51
C THR A 914 -19.75 9.29 12.75
N LEU A 915 -19.64 9.33 11.42
CA LEU A 915 -19.46 8.12 10.60
C LEU A 915 -18.09 7.47 10.85
N LYS A 916 -17.03 8.27 10.98
CA LYS A 916 -15.70 7.76 11.29
C LYS A 916 -15.63 7.15 12.69
N LEU A 917 -16.23 7.79 13.68
CA LEU A 917 -16.28 7.27 15.05
C LEU A 917 -17.02 5.93 15.12
N LEU A 918 -18.17 5.79 14.44
CA LEU A 918 -18.90 4.51 14.34
C LEU A 918 -18.10 3.41 13.64
N LYS A 919 -17.19 3.77 12.73
CA LYS A 919 -16.26 2.80 12.12
C LYS A 919 -15.24 2.33 13.15
N TYR A 920 -14.64 3.25 13.91
CA TYR A 920 -13.68 2.89 14.97
C TYR A 920 -14.32 2.04 16.07
N ILE A 921 -15.54 2.37 16.52
CA ILE A 921 -16.27 1.56 17.52
C ILE A 921 -16.41 0.12 17.04
N ARG A 922 -16.94 -0.08 15.83
CA ARG A 922 -17.10 -1.43 15.26
C ARG A 922 -15.77 -2.16 15.10
N GLU A 923 -14.69 -1.44 14.80
CA GLU A 923 -13.36 -2.03 14.67
C GLU A 923 -12.84 -2.54 16.02
N VAL A 924 -13.01 -1.75 17.10
CA VAL A 924 -12.66 -2.16 18.46
C VAL A 924 -13.50 -3.37 18.89
N GLU A 925 -14.82 -3.29 18.78
CA GLU A 925 -15.76 -4.35 19.17
C GLU A 925 -15.41 -5.69 18.50
N ASN A 926 -15.24 -5.69 17.18
CA ASN A 926 -14.95 -6.91 16.43
C ASN A 926 -13.61 -7.54 16.80
N ASN A 927 -12.57 -6.73 17.04
CA ASN A 927 -11.25 -7.24 17.37
C ASN A 927 -11.18 -7.75 18.82
N VAL A 928 -11.82 -7.05 19.76
CA VAL A 928 -11.89 -7.48 21.16
C VAL A 928 -12.69 -8.78 21.28
N ALA A 929 -13.87 -8.86 20.67
CA ALA A 929 -14.68 -10.08 20.66
C ALA A 929 -13.91 -11.29 20.10
N LYS A 930 -13.08 -11.07 19.07
CA LYS A 930 -12.26 -12.10 18.43
C LYS A 930 -11.09 -12.57 19.30
N LEU A 931 -10.46 -11.68 20.07
CA LEU A 931 -9.18 -11.93 20.72
C LEU A 931 -9.26 -12.00 22.25
N LYS A 932 -10.39 -11.66 22.88
CA LYS A 932 -10.58 -11.71 24.34
C LYS A 932 -10.31 -13.08 24.99
N LYS A 933 -10.41 -14.17 24.24
CA LYS A 933 -10.09 -15.53 24.72
C LYS A 933 -8.63 -15.92 24.51
N HIS A 934 -7.80 -15.05 23.94
CA HIS A 934 -6.44 -15.37 23.56
C HIS A 934 -5.47 -15.05 24.71
N ASP A 935 -4.75 -16.07 25.21
CA ASP A 935 -3.90 -15.98 26.40
C ASP A 935 -2.73 -14.98 26.28
N ALA A 936 -2.27 -14.72 25.05
CA ALA A 936 -1.22 -13.74 24.81
C ALA A 936 -1.69 -12.29 25.02
N VAL A 937 -2.97 -11.95 24.96
CA VAL A 937 -3.42 -10.55 25.16
C VAL A 937 -3.20 -10.16 26.62
N LEU A 938 -2.47 -9.06 26.84
CA LEU A 938 -2.20 -8.49 28.16
C LEU A 938 -3.18 -7.38 28.53
N ALA A 939 -3.36 -6.44 27.62
CA ALA A 939 -4.06 -5.19 27.83
C ALA A 939 -4.53 -4.63 26.48
N TRP A 940 -5.63 -3.88 26.52
CA TRP A 940 -6.20 -3.21 25.36
C TRP A 940 -5.80 -1.74 25.35
N GLY A 941 -5.12 -1.30 24.29
CA GLY A 941 -4.78 0.11 24.11
C GLY A 941 -5.84 0.81 23.28
N VAL A 942 -6.38 1.93 23.73
CA VAL A 942 -7.30 2.77 22.95
C VAL A 942 -6.65 4.12 22.72
N GLY A 943 -6.49 4.50 21.45
CA GLY A 943 -5.72 5.68 21.07
C GLY A 943 -4.21 5.44 20.99
N ASN A 944 -3.49 6.50 20.65
CA ASN A 944 -2.03 6.56 20.75
C ASN A 944 -1.67 8.00 21.11
N GLU A 945 -1.09 8.79 20.21
CA GLU A 945 -0.74 10.20 20.48
C GLU A 945 -1.83 11.19 20.03
N THR A 946 -3.02 10.68 19.68
CA THR A 946 -4.05 11.43 18.96
C THR A 946 -4.45 12.73 19.68
N TRP A 947 -4.68 12.70 20.99
CA TRP A 947 -5.11 13.88 21.76
C TRP A 947 -4.11 15.03 21.63
N GLY A 948 -2.83 14.71 21.74
CA GLY A 948 -1.74 15.66 21.59
C GLY A 948 -1.60 16.16 20.17
N LEU A 949 -1.60 15.24 19.21
CA LEU A 949 -1.40 15.52 17.78
C LEU A 949 -2.54 16.31 17.13
N LEU A 950 -3.75 16.33 17.71
CA LEU A 950 -4.86 17.20 17.27
C LEU A 950 -4.44 18.68 17.17
N LYS A 951 -3.43 19.12 17.93
CA LYS A 951 -2.88 20.50 17.86
C LYS A 951 -2.32 20.87 16.49
N HIS A 952 -1.93 19.90 15.67
CA HIS A 952 -1.42 20.15 14.32
C HIS A 952 -2.53 20.38 13.30
N THR A 953 -3.75 19.91 13.60
CA THR A 953 -4.91 20.03 12.72
C THR A 953 -5.87 21.13 13.17
N TYR A 954 -6.03 21.35 14.48
CA TYR A 954 -7.02 22.28 15.03
C TYR A 954 -6.38 23.38 15.87
N SER A 955 -6.97 24.58 15.81
CA SER A 955 -6.61 25.73 16.65
C SER A 955 -7.55 25.83 17.86
N LYS A 956 -7.04 26.29 19.00
CA LYS A 956 -7.90 26.71 20.13
C LYS A 956 -8.83 27.85 19.69
N PRO A 957 -10.04 28.03 20.28
CA PRO A 957 -10.63 27.21 21.34
C PRO A 957 -11.28 25.91 20.83
N TYR A 958 -11.45 25.76 19.51
CA TYR A 958 -12.08 24.57 18.92
C TYR A 958 -11.30 23.28 19.21
N LEU A 959 -9.97 23.34 19.20
CA LEU A 959 -9.09 22.24 19.61
C LEU A 959 -9.51 21.64 20.97
N THR A 960 -9.88 22.48 21.95
CA THR A 960 -10.32 22.04 23.28
C THR A 960 -11.61 21.22 23.21
N LYS A 961 -12.56 21.60 22.33
CA LYS A 961 -13.79 20.82 22.08
C LYS A 961 -13.48 19.46 21.48
N VAL A 962 -12.66 19.43 20.43
CA VAL A 962 -12.27 18.18 19.75
C VAL A 962 -11.52 17.25 20.72
N ARG A 963 -10.59 17.77 21.52
CA ARG A 963 -9.86 17.03 22.56
C ARG A 963 -10.77 16.45 23.64
N ASN A 964 -11.70 17.26 24.16
CA ASN A 964 -12.66 16.77 25.17
C ASN A 964 -13.58 15.68 24.58
N GLN A 965 -14.02 15.84 23.33
CA GLN A 965 -14.84 14.84 22.67
C GLN A 965 -14.04 13.56 22.37
N TYR A 966 -12.76 13.68 22.00
CA TYR A 966 -11.86 12.54 21.87
C TYR A 966 -11.70 11.79 23.20
N ALA A 967 -11.48 12.49 24.32
CA ALA A 967 -11.39 11.83 25.64
C ALA A 967 -12.69 11.09 26.01
N LYS A 968 -13.88 11.67 25.74
CA LYS A 968 -15.17 10.98 25.92
C LYS A 968 -15.35 9.79 24.98
N PHE A 969 -14.81 9.87 23.77
CA PHE A 969 -14.80 8.76 22.84
C PHE A 969 -13.95 7.61 23.36
N ILE A 970 -12.77 7.91 23.94
CA ILE A 970 -11.93 6.92 24.61
C ILE A 970 -12.63 6.29 25.81
N GLU A 971 -13.35 7.07 26.63
CA GLU A 971 -14.18 6.54 27.73
C GLU A 971 -15.20 5.53 27.23
N HIS A 972 -15.92 5.87 26.16
CA HIS A 972 -16.93 4.99 25.58
C HIS A 972 -16.32 3.67 25.12
N LEU A 973 -15.15 3.72 24.46
CA LEU A 973 -14.44 2.51 24.06
C LEU A 973 -13.93 1.70 25.25
N ALA A 974 -13.38 2.34 26.30
CA ALA A 974 -12.94 1.64 27.49
C ALA A 974 -14.08 0.86 28.15
N GLN A 975 -15.25 1.48 28.29
CA GLN A 975 -16.44 0.82 28.84
C GLN A 975 -16.92 -0.37 27.98
N ILE A 976 -16.94 -0.22 26.64
CA ILE A 976 -17.27 -1.33 25.73
C ILE A 976 -16.29 -2.49 25.92
N ILE A 977 -14.99 -2.19 26.05
CA ILE A 977 -13.96 -3.21 26.23
C ILE A 977 -14.15 -3.93 27.56
N HIS A 978 -14.42 -3.21 28.67
CA HIS A 978 -14.65 -3.85 29.97
C HIS A 978 -15.89 -4.73 30.01
N GLU A 979 -16.94 -4.37 29.29
CA GLU A 979 -18.13 -5.23 29.16
C GLU A 979 -17.83 -6.50 28.36
N GLU A 980 -17.08 -6.36 27.26
CA GLU A 980 -16.79 -7.46 26.34
C GLU A 980 -15.69 -8.39 26.87
N ASP A 981 -14.67 -7.83 27.54
CA ASP A 981 -13.51 -8.48 28.17
C ASP A 981 -13.20 -7.87 29.55
N PRO A 982 -13.88 -8.32 30.62
CA PRO A 982 -13.67 -7.81 31.98
C PRO A 982 -12.38 -8.32 32.64
N THR A 983 -11.56 -9.10 31.92
CA THR A 983 -10.40 -9.80 32.50
C THR A 983 -9.07 -9.09 32.27
N ARG A 984 -9.07 -8.01 31.48
CA ARG A 984 -7.84 -7.31 31.07
C ARG A 984 -7.97 -5.80 31.21
N PRO A 985 -6.88 -5.11 31.59
CA PRO A 985 -6.87 -3.66 31.70
C PRO A 985 -6.93 -2.97 30.33
N VAL A 986 -7.52 -1.78 30.34
CA VAL A 986 -7.56 -0.82 29.23
C VAL A 986 -6.59 0.32 29.52
N TYR A 987 -5.73 0.63 28.56
CA TYR A 987 -4.83 1.77 28.64
C TYR A 987 -5.07 2.77 27.51
N THR A 988 -4.83 4.05 27.78
CA THR A 988 -4.62 5.04 26.71
C THR A 988 -3.16 5.42 26.68
N THR A 989 -2.67 5.76 25.51
CA THR A 989 -1.37 6.39 25.36
C THR A 989 -1.55 7.89 25.14
N SER A 990 -0.50 8.62 25.46
CA SER A 990 -0.33 10.04 25.28
C SER A 990 1.09 10.30 24.77
N GLU A 991 1.29 11.37 24.02
CA GLU A 991 2.63 11.87 23.64
C GLU A 991 2.54 13.38 23.60
N HIS A 992 3.59 14.05 24.12
CA HIS A 992 3.68 15.48 23.98
C HIS A 992 5.10 15.98 23.77
N GLU A 993 5.20 17.00 22.93
CA GLU A 993 6.26 18.01 23.00
C GLU A 993 5.81 19.10 24.00
N GLU A 994 6.72 19.53 24.87
CA GLU A 994 6.62 20.73 25.73
C GLU A 994 5.41 20.81 26.68
N ASN A 995 5.67 20.51 27.97
CA ASN A 995 4.95 20.92 29.20
C ASN A 995 3.41 20.75 29.31
N GLN A 996 2.71 20.21 28.31
CA GLN A 996 1.23 20.07 28.32
C GLN A 996 0.71 18.74 28.92
N ILE A 997 1.59 17.82 29.29
CA ILE A 997 1.21 16.48 29.78
C ILE A 997 0.32 16.52 31.03
N ALA A 998 0.52 17.51 31.91
CA ALA A 998 -0.32 17.70 33.10
C ALA A 998 -1.78 17.94 32.70
N GLY A 999 -2.02 18.78 31.70
CA GLY A 999 -3.35 19.10 31.20
C GLY A 999 -4.03 17.93 30.50
N GLU A 1000 -3.26 17.13 29.78
CA GLU A 1000 -3.74 15.89 29.16
C GLU A 1000 -4.14 14.85 30.22
N ILE A 1001 -3.28 14.60 31.23
CA ILE A 1001 -3.60 13.74 32.37
C ILE A 1001 -4.91 14.21 33.02
N VAL A 1002 -5.02 15.50 33.36
CA VAL A 1002 -6.23 16.05 33.97
C VAL A 1002 -7.46 15.86 33.07
N SER A 1003 -7.31 16.01 31.75
CA SER A 1003 -8.41 15.81 30.79
C SER A 1003 -8.90 14.35 30.78
N PHE A 1004 -7.99 13.39 30.64
CA PHE A 1004 -8.36 11.96 30.65
C PHE A 1004 -8.90 11.52 32.00
N MET A 1005 -8.30 11.94 33.11
CA MET A 1005 -8.81 11.60 34.44
C MET A 1005 -10.20 12.17 34.71
N LYS A 1006 -10.57 13.29 34.05
CA LYS A 1006 -11.91 13.89 34.14
C LYS A 1006 -12.92 13.23 33.20
N PHE A 1007 -12.54 12.97 31.95
CA PHE A 1007 -13.48 12.56 30.89
C PHE A 1007 -13.46 11.08 30.55
N ALA A 1008 -12.43 10.34 30.97
CA ALA A 1008 -12.25 8.92 30.73
C ALA A 1008 -11.85 8.14 31.99
N PRO A 1009 -12.68 8.16 33.05
CA PRO A 1009 -12.38 7.50 34.31
C PRO A 1009 -12.30 5.97 34.22
N SER A 1010 -12.84 5.35 33.16
CA SER A 1010 -12.77 3.90 32.97
C SER A 1010 -11.40 3.42 32.48
N ILE A 1011 -10.46 4.31 32.15
CA ILE A 1011 -9.10 3.88 31.80
C ILE A 1011 -8.38 3.36 33.05
N ASP A 1012 -7.77 2.18 32.94
CA ASP A 1012 -7.04 1.51 34.02
C ASP A 1012 -5.60 2.02 34.16
N ILE A 1013 -4.93 2.26 33.03
CA ILE A 1013 -3.53 2.67 32.96
C ILE A 1013 -3.41 3.90 32.07
N TYR A 1014 -2.80 4.97 32.60
CA TYR A 1014 -2.37 6.09 31.77
C TYR A 1014 -0.95 5.83 31.28
N SER A 1015 -0.73 5.82 29.97
CA SER A 1015 0.58 5.54 29.40
C SER A 1015 1.12 6.67 28.54
N VAL A 1016 2.44 6.78 28.46
CA VAL A 1016 3.12 7.91 27.80
C VAL A 1016 4.20 7.38 26.87
N ASN A 1017 4.18 7.82 25.61
CA ASN A 1017 5.31 7.75 24.70
C ASN A 1017 6.17 8.97 24.96
N SER A 1018 7.43 8.78 25.35
CA SER A 1018 8.35 9.89 25.56
C SER A 1018 9.77 9.53 25.14
N TYR A 1019 10.35 10.42 24.35
CA TYR A 1019 11.71 10.33 23.81
C TYR A 1019 12.63 11.39 24.46
N TYR A 1020 12.24 11.87 25.67
CA TYR A 1020 12.88 12.96 26.40
C TYR A 1020 13.17 12.54 27.84
N GLU A 1021 14.44 12.59 28.23
CA GLU A 1021 14.83 12.31 29.62
C GLU A 1021 14.18 13.32 30.59
N GLU A 1022 13.99 14.57 30.17
CA GLU A 1022 13.37 15.61 30.99
C GLU A 1022 11.93 15.25 31.34
N GLN A 1023 11.13 14.85 30.35
CA GLN A 1023 9.73 14.45 30.58
C GLN A 1023 9.62 13.15 31.37
N LEU A 1024 10.46 12.16 31.03
CA LEU A 1024 10.51 10.89 31.76
C LEU A 1024 10.85 11.11 33.24
N SER A 1025 11.70 12.11 33.55
CA SER A 1025 12.09 12.43 34.92
C SER A 1025 10.99 13.07 35.77
N GLU A 1026 10.02 13.74 35.14
CA GLU A 1026 8.91 14.42 35.84
C GLU A 1026 7.62 13.56 35.89
N LEU A 1027 7.54 12.51 35.06
CA LEU A 1027 6.31 11.74 34.86
C LEU A 1027 5.75 11.12 36.15
N GLN A 1028 6.59 10.60 37.04
CA GLN A 1028 6.14 10.03 38.31
C GLN A 1028 5.44 11.10 39.18
N GLN A 1029 6.01 12.30 39.29
CA GLN A 1029 5.45 13.38 40.08
C GLN A 1029 4.12 13.87 39.51
N LEU A 1030 4.04 14.00 38.19
CA LEU A 1030 2.84 14.42 37.48
C LEU A 1030 1.68 13.43 37.69
N ILE A 1031 1.96 12.13 37.60
CA ILE A 1031 0.95 11.08 37.84
C ILE A 1031 0.55 11.02 39.31
N ALA A 1032 1.49 11.15 40.25
CA ALA A 1032 1.16 11.23 41.67
C ALA A 1032 0.27 12.45 42.00
N THR A 1033 0.42 13.55 41.25
CA THR A 1033 -0.34 14.79 41.50
C THR A 1033 -1.71 14.77 40.79
N HIS A 1034 -1.78 14.27 39.55
CA HIS A 1034 -2.94 14.43 38.67
C HIS A 1034 -3.60 13.12 38.24
N GLY A 1035 -2.94 11.97 38.43
CA GLY A 1035 -3.38 10.66 37.95
C GLY A 1035 -4.49 9.99 38.78
N GLN A 1036 -4.96 10.65 39.85
CA GLN A 1036 -6.06 10.20 40.72
C GLN A 1036 -5.89 8.75 41.23
N GLY A 1037 -4.69 8.39 41.69
CA GLY A 1037 -4.43 7.05 42.20
C GLY A 1037 -4.52 5.94 41.15
N ARG A 1038 -3.98 6.18 39.94
CA ARG A 1038 -3.80 5.15 38.90
C ARG A 1038 -2.32 4.87 38.64
N PRO A 1039 -1.94 3.64 38.26
CA PRO A 1039 -0.60 3.37 37.76
C PRO A 1039 -0.38 4.02 36.39
N TYR A 1040 0.89 4.22 36.05
CA TYR A 1040 1.29 4.62 34.71
C TYR A 1040 2.22 3.61 34.04
N LEU A 1041 2.34 3.74 32.72
CA LEU A 1041 3.27 2.96 31.89
C LEU A 1041 4.07 3.89 30.97
N VAL A 1042 5.36 3.65 30.82
CA VAL A 1042 6.14 4.26 29.73
C VAL A 1042 5.94 3.42 28.47
N SER A 1043 4.92 3.77 27.67
CA SER A 1043 4.47 2.96 26.54
C SER A 1043 5.39 3.01 25.33
N GLU A 1044 6.29 3.99 25.25
CA GLU A 1044 7.47 4.03 24.38
C GLU A 1044 8.57 4.89 25.04
N PHE A 1045 9.80 4.39 25.03
CA PHE A 1045 11.02 5.16 25.31
C PHE A 1045 12.14 4.77 24.34
N GLY A 1046 13.08 5.69 24.12
CA GLY A 1046 14.16 5.51 23.16
C GLY A 1046 14.71 6.80 22.57
N PRO A 1047 15.50 6.72 21.50
CA PRO A 1047 16.19 7.85 20.91
C PRO A 1047 15.25 8.83 20.22
N LYS A 1048 15.70 10.08 20.14
CA LYS A 1048 15.01 11.19 19.50
C LYS A 1048 14.85 10.92 17.99
N GLY A 1049 13.61 11.01 17.52
CA GLY A 1049 13.25 10.83 16.11
C GLY A 1049 13.29 12.10 15.28
N TYR A 1050 13.02 11.95 13.98
CA TYR A 1050 13.05 13.05 13.00
C TYR A 1050 11.85 13.97 13.04
N TRP A 1051 10.75 13.54 13.67
CA TRP A 1051 9.50 14.29 13.81
C TRP A 1051 9.63 15.54 14.69
N LEU A 1052 10.83 15.84 15.22
CA LEU A 1052 11.10 16.94 16.13
C LEU A 1052 11.75 18.15 15.40
N PRO A 1053 11.06 19.31 15.31
CA PRO A 1053 11.50 20.48 14.54
C PRO A 1053 12.83 21.11 14.95
N TRP A 1054 13.34 20.85 16.17
CA TRP A 1054 14.64 21.33 16.69
C TRP A 1054 15.75 20.27 16.59
N TYR A 1055 15.39 18.99 16.37
CA TYR A 1055 16.34 17.92 16.03
C TYR A 1055 16.85 18.08 14.59
N THR A 1056 16.08 18.79 13.77
CA THR A 1056 16.51 19.50 12.57
C THR A 1056 16.82 20.95 12.94
N SER A 1057 18.08 21.34 13.16
CA SER A 1057 18.33 22.75 13.51
C SER A 1057 17.83 23.66 12.38
N TYR A 1058 16.80 24.49 12.62
CA TYR A 1058 16.29 25.48 11.65
C TYR A 1058 17.40 26.42 11.16
N THR A 1059 18.45 26.57 11.96
CA THR A 1059 19.63 27.41 11.69
C THR A 1059 20.75 26.69 10.91
N ALA A 1060 20.83 25.35 10.92
CA ALA A 1060 21.90 24.60 10.23
C ALA A 1060 21.43 23.53 9.22
N ASN A 1061 20.11 23.31 9.08
CA ASN A 1061 19.50 22.40 8.10
C ASN A 1061 20.05 20.95 8.14
N ARG A 1062 20.40 20.41 9.33
CA ARG A 1062 20.98 19.06 9.47
C ARG A 1062 20.22 18.25 10.53
N ILE A 1063 20.05 16.96 10.27
CA ILE A 1063 19.67 15.96 11.28
C ILE A 1063 20.97 15.47 11.93
N LYS A 1064 21.09 15.58 13.25
CA LYS A 1064 22.20 14.99 14.02
C LYS A 1064 21.68 13.77 14.75
N GLU A 1065 21.82 12.61 14.13
CA GLU A 1065 21.46 11.32 14.73
C GLU A 1065 22.59 10.77 15.60
N ASN A 1066 22.22 10.11 16.69
CA ASN A 1066 23.14 9.38 17.56
C ASN A 1066 23.68 8.11 16.87
N SER A 1067 24.87 7.69 17.27
CA SER A 1067 25.41 6.37 16.93
C SER A 1067 24.60 5.24 17.58
N ASP A 1068 24.73 4.02 17.06
CA ASP A 1068 24.10 2.83 17.66
C ASP A 1068 24.56 2.58 19.12
N TYR A 1069 25.78 3.02 19.45
CA TYR A 1069 26.34 2.95 20.80
C TYR A 1069 25.70 3.97 21.75
N GLU A 1070 25.61 5.23 21.33
CA GLU A 1070 24.92 6.27 22.09
C GLU A 1070 23.44 5.91 22.31
N ASN A 1071 22.78 5.34 21.29
CA ASN A 1071 21.43 4.81 21.42
C ASN A 1071 21.37 3.66 22.43
N ALA A 1072 22.31 2.71 22.37
CA ALA A 1072 22.37 1.57 23.30
C ALA A 1072 22.53 2.03 24.77
N GLU A 1073 23.40 3.02 25.02
CA GLU A 1073 23.56 3.62 26.35
C GLU A 1073 22.29 4.36 26.79
N LEU A 1074 21.63 5.07 25.87
CA LEU A 1074 20.40 5.80 26.15
C LEU A 1074 19.28 4.87 26.62
N TYR A 1075 18.94 3.81 25.88
CA TYR A 1075 17.90 2.86 26.30
C TYR A 1075 18.20 2.26 27.67
N ALA A 1076 19.44 1.85 27.90
CA ALA A 1076 19.86 1.25 29.15
C ALA A 1076 19.76 2.25 30.32
N ARG A 1077 20.11 3.52 30.09
CA ARG A 1077 20.01 4.60 31.07
C ARG A 1077 18.56 4.95 31.39
N GLU A 1078 17.72 5.17 30.38
CA GLU A 1078 16.31 5.51 30.55
C GLU A 1078 15.55 4.42 31.30
N TRP A 1079 15.78 3.15 30.93
CA TRP A 1079 15.20 2.02 31.65
C TRP A 1079 15.56 2.04 33.14
N LYS A 1080 16.85 2.17 33.46
CA LYS A 1080 17.34 2.14 34.85
C LYS A 1080 16.87 3.32 35.67
N LYS A 1081 16.89 4.53 35.10
CA LYS A 1081 16.71 5.77 35.84
C LYS A 1081 15.26 6.23 35.93
N TYR A 1082 14.44 5.96 34.92
CA TYR A 1082 13.08 6.52 34.84
C TYR A 1082 11.98 5.46 34.70
N VAL A 1083 12.29 4.27 34.20
CA VAL A 1083 11.29 3.20 34.09
C VAL A 1083 11.25 2.36 35.37
N VAL A 1084 12.31 1.60 35.65
CA VAL A 1084 12.34 0.64 36.76
C VAL A 1084 12.52 1.31 38.12
N ALA A 1085 13.16 2.49 38.18
CA ALA A 1085 13.37 3.23 39.41
C ALA A 1085 12.06 3.68 40.08
N HIS A 1086 10.98 3.82 39.31
CA HIS A 1086 9.66 4.24 39.79
C HIS A 1086 8.66 3.09 39.87
N LYS A 1087 9.15 1.84 39.98
CA LYS A 1087 8.30 0.65 40.17
C LYS A 1087 7.36 0.86 41.37
N GLY A 1088 6.08 0.58 41.16
CA GLY A 1088 5.00 0.82 42.12
C GLY A 1088 4.11 2.00 41.74
N TYR A 1089 4.66 3.08 41.17
CA TYR A 1089 3.87 4.03 40.38
C TYR A 1089 3.81 3.61 38.91
N ASN A 1090 4.96 3.16 38.40
CA ASN A 1090 5.13 2.63 37.06
C ASN A 1090 4.97 1.10 37.06
N ILE A 1091 4.22 0.55 36.10
CA ILE A 1091 4.03 -0.90 35.91
C ILE A 1091 4.91 -1.50 34.80
N GLY A 1092 5.72 -0.69 34.12
CA GLY A 1092 6.79 -1.14 33.23
C GLY A 1092 7.19 -0.14 32.14
N GLY A 1093 7.83 -0.66 31.09
CA GLY A 1093 8.18 0.17 29.94
C GLY A 1093 8.33 -0.62 28.66
N VAL A 1094 8.13 0.05 27.55
CA VAL A 1094 8.26 -0.52 26.21
C VAL A 1094 9.36 0.22 25.46
N ALA A 1095 10.40 -0.49 25.07
CA ALA A 1095 11.49 0.10 24.31
C ALA A 1095 11.12 0.16 22.82
N TYR A 1096 11.23 1.34 22.24
CA TYR A 1096 10.91 1.60 20.83
C TYR A 1096 12.19 1.56 19.99
N CYS A 1097 12.41 0.65 19.03
CA CYS A 1097 11.53 -0.41 18.50
C CYS A 1097 12.34 -1.63 17.99
N TRP A 1098 11.66 -2.71 17.60
CA TRP A 1098 12.34 -3.96 17.18
C TRP A 1098 13.26 -3.79 15.96
N ARG A 1099 12.78 -3.15 14.88
CA ARG A 1099 13.49 -3.05 13.60
C ARG A 1099 13.57 -1.60 13.15
N ASP A 1100 14.70 -1.21 12.53
CA ASP A 1100 14.88 0.13 11.95
C ASP A 1100 13.68 0.53 11.07
N ARG A 1101 13.27 1.81 11.16
CA ARG A 1101 12.11 2.39 10.44
C ARG A 1101 12.56 3.29 9.29
N MET A 1102 11.77 3.33 8.22
CA MET A 1102 11.98 4.16 7.03
C MET A 1102 10.78 5.10 6.81
N GLU A 1103 10.43 5.91 7.81
CA GLU A 1103 9.30 6.84 7.76
C GLU A 1103 9.84 8.27 7.68
N GLY A 1104 9.46 9.07 6.68
CA GLY A 1104 9.85 10.48 6.49
C GLY A 1104 11.34 10.73 6.16
N THR A 1105 12.25 10.25 7.00
CA THR A 1105 13.69 10.19 6.76
C THR A 1105 14.24 8.83 7.20
N PHE A 1106 15.26 8.36 6.51
CA PHE A 1106 15.87 7.07 6.76
C PHE A 1106 16.57 7.09 8.12
N THR A 1107 15.95 6.56 9.17
CA THR A 1107 16.44 6.63 10.55
C THR A 1107 16.83 5.25 11.10
N TRP A 1108 17.91 5.18 11.87
CA TRP A 1108 18.55 3.96 12.37
C TRP A 1108 18.36 3.79 13.87
N TYR A 1109 17.12 3.91 14.35
CA TYR A 1109 16.76 3.48 15.70
C TYR A 1109 16.04 2.13 15.65
N GLY A 1110 16.60 1.13 16.33
CA GLY A 1110 16.09 -0.24 16.33
C GLY A 1110 17.00 -1.22 17.08
N PHE A 1111 16.44 -2.35 17.50
CA PHE A 1111 17.20 -3.49 18.04
C PHE A 1111 17.85 -4.33 16.94
N THR A 1112 17.20 -4.38 15.77
CA THR A 1112 17.73 -4.99 14.56
C THR A 1112 17.74 -4.02 13.40
N ASP A 1113 18.65 -4.24 12.47
CA ASP A 1113 18.60 -3.55 11.20
C ASP A 1113 17.47 -4.07 10.29
N TYR A 1114 17.32 -3.45 9.11
CA TYR A 1114 16.33 -3.89 8.12
C TYR A 1114 16.62 -5.29 7.52
N HIS A 1115 17.69 -5.99 7.88
CA HIS A 1115 17.94 -7.40 7.53
C HIS A 1115 17.74 -8.34 8.73
N GLY A 1116 17.34 -7.81 9.89
CA GLY A 1116 17.17 -8.57 11.13
C GLY A 1116 18.47 -8.88 11.87
N ARG A 1117 19.58 -8.18 11.57
CA ARG A 1117 20.85 -8.33 12.30
C ARG A 1117 20.84 -7.49 13.57
N PHE A 1118 21.33 -8.05 14.68
CA PHE A 1118 21.36 -7.39 15.99
C PHE A 1118 22.28 -6.17 16.02
N LYS A 1119 21.79 -5.10 16.62
CA LYS A 1119 22.51 -3.84 16.88
C LYS A 1119 23.02 -3.79 18.33
N PRO A 1120 24.00 -2.93 18.67
CA PRO A 1120 24.44 -2.71 20.05
C PRO A 1120 23.31 -2.51 21.07
N THR A 1121 22.22 -1.86 20.65
CA THR A 1121 20.97 -1.65 21.41
C THR A 1121 20.35 -2.96 21.92
N TYR A 1122 20.33 -4.03 21.10
CA TYR A 1122 19.81 -5.35 21.48
C TYR A 1122 20.61 -5.92 22.65
N HIS A 1123 21.93 -5.87 22.55
CA HIS A 1123 22.83 -6.40 23.58
C HIS A 1123 22.77 -5.59 24.88
N ALA A 1124 22.63 -4.27 24.78
CA ALA A 1124 22.47 -3.41 25.95
C ALA A 1124 21.18 -3.73 26.72
N MET A 1125 20.04 -3.84 26.03
CA MET A 1125 18.78 -4.19 26.69
C MET A 1125 18.79 -5.63 27.21
N LYS A 1126 19.41 -6.58 26.50
CA LYS A 1126 19.63 -7.94 27.01
C LYS A 1126 20.39 -7.93 28.32
N ALA A 1127 21.47 -7.16 28.40
CA ALA A 1127 22.25 -7.04 29.63
C ALA A 1127 21.45 -6.43 30.79
N VAL A 1128 20.58 -5.46 30.49
CA VAL A 1128 19.76 -4.79 31.51
C VAL A 1128 18.59 -5.66 31.99
N TRP A 1129 17.91 -6.39 31.10
CA TRP A 1129 16.73 -7.18 31.45
C TRP A 1129 17.00 -8.59 31.95
N THR A 1130 18.17 -9.15 31.63
CA THR A 1130 18.62 -10.46 32.11
C THR A 1130 19.66 -10.39 33.23
N GLU A 1131 20.10 -9.17 33.57
CA GLU A 1131 21.16 -8.89 34.57
C GLU A 1131 22.52 -9.56 34.26
N ASN A 1132 22.73 -10.01 33.01
CA ASN A 1132 23.96 -10.65 32.57
C ASN A 1132 24.91 -9.67 31.88
N LYS A 1133 26.22 -9.86 32.05
CA LYS A 1133 27.22 -9.12 31.25
C LYS A 1133 27.25 -9.67 29.81
N VAL A 1134 26.60 -8.98 28.89
CA VAL A 1134 26.64 -9.30 27.46
C VAL A 1134 27.73 -8.46 26.78
N LYS A 1135 28.70 -9.10 26.11
CA LYS A 1135 29.74 -8.41 25.34
C LYS A 1135 29.12 -7.84 24.06
N GLN A 1136 29.29 -6.55 23.81
CA GLN A 1136 28.84 -5.93 22.56
C GLN A 1136 29.72 -6.43 21.38
N PRO A 1137 29.13 -6.92 20.28
CA PRO A 1137 29.88 -7.65 19.25
C PRO A 1137 30.47 -6.79 18.11
N LEU A 1138 29.99 -5.57 17.88
CA LEU A 1138 30.37 -4.72 16.73
C LEU A 1138 31.01 -3.43 17.23
N PRO A 1139 32.18 -2.95 16.73
CA PRO A 1139 32.82 -1.73 17.22
C PRO A 1139 32.07 -0.46 16.79
N ASP A 1140 32.21 0.61 17.58
CA ASP A 1140 31.70 1.94 17.22
C ASP A 1140 32.48 2.52 16.03
N PHE A 1141 31.79 3.11 15.06
CA PHE A 1141 32.43 3.74 13.92
C PHE A 1141 31.50 4.71 13.18
N SER A 1142 32.06 5.55 12.31
CA SER A 1142 31.36 6.53 11.48
C SER A 1142 31.81 6.46 10.01
N ILE A 1143 30.90 6.80 9.08
CA ILE A 1143 31.21 6.99 7.66
C ILE A 1143 31.15 8.48 7.33
N ALA A 1144 32.28 9.05 6.96
CA ALA A 1144 32.40 10.45 6.56
C ALA A 1144 32.34 10.59 5.03
N ALA A 1145 31.35 11.32 4.53
CA ALA A 1145 31.27 11.79 3.15
C ALA A 1145 32.22 12.97 2.89
N PRO A 1146 32.68 13.20 1.65
CA PRO A 1146 33.55 14.33 1.30
C PRO A 1146 32.80 15.68 1.24
N GLY A 1147 31.47 15.70 1.42
CA GLY A 1147 30.62 16.89 1.46
C GLY A 1147 29.14 16.53 1.61
N ASN A 1148 28.28 17.52 1.93
CA ASN A 1148 26.84 17.32 2.17
C ASN A 1148 25.98 17.31 0.89
N ASN A 1149 26.55 17.72 -0.24
CA ASN A 1149 25.87 17.78 -1.53
C ASN A 1149 26.60 16.87 -2.51
N LEU A 1150 25.93 15.79 -2.92
CA LEU A 1150 26.42 14.86 -3.93
C LEU A 1150 25.75 15.21 -5.26
N GLU A 1151 26.55 15.38 -6.31
CA GLU A 1151 26.12 15.65 -7.68
C GLU A 1151 26.03 14.34 -8.45
N ALA A 1152 24.96 14.20 -9.24
CA ALA A 1152 24.76 13.03 -10.09
C ALA A 1152 25.92 12.84 -11.08
N GLY A 1153 26.41 11.61 -11.21
CA GLY A 1153 27.50 11.26 -12.13
C GLY A 1153 28.91 11.56 -11.62
N LYS A 1154 29.09 12.15 -10.43
CA LYS A 1154 30.40 12.34 -9.80
C LYS A 1154 30.78 11.18 -8.88
N ALA A 1155 32.07 10.85 -8.85
CA ALA A 1155 32.64 9.87 -7.92
C ALA A 1155 32.95 10.53 -6.57
N TYR A 1156 32.61 9.84 -5.48
CA TYR A 1156 32.80 10.31 -4.11
C TYR A 1156 33.56 9.26 -3.28
N ILE A 1157 34.44 9.71 -2.39
CA ILE A 1157 35.22 8.84 -1.50
C ILE A 1157 34.68 8.95 -0.08
N PHE A 1158 34.16 7.85 0.45
CA PHE A 1158 33.71 7.74 1.82
C PHE A 1158 34.81 7.19 2.72
N LYS A 1159 35.00 7.79 3.91
CA LYS A 1159 36.01 7.35 4.88
C LYS A 1159 35.35 6.75 6.11
N VAL A 1160 35.71 5.50 6.42
CA VAL A 1160 35.31 4.80 7.65
C VAL A 1160 36.27 5.17 8.76
N LYS A 1161 35.77 5.59 9.94
CA LYS A 1161 36.57 5.95 11.11
C LYS A 1161 35.99 5.31 12.37
N GLY A 1162 36.81 4.65 13.17
CA GLY A 1162 36.42 4.08 14.47
C GLY A 1162 37.52 3.19 15.07
N PRO A 1163 37.45 2.85 16.36
CA PRO A 1163 38.32 1.85 16.99
C PRO A 1163 38.14 0.45 16.36
N ASN A 1164 39.22 -0.31 16.21
CA ASN A 1164 39.20 -1.72 15.76
C ASN A 1164 38.49 -1.97 14.41
N ILE A 1165 38.51 -1.00 13.50
CA ILE A 1165 37.89 -1.07 12.16
C ILE A 1165 38.69 -1.90 11.12
N LYS A 1166 39.92 -2.31 11.43
CA LYS A 1166 40.72 -3.09 10.47
C LYS A 1166 40.19 -4.53 10.41
N GLY A 1167 39.86 -5.00 9.21
CA GLY A 1167 39.43 -6.39 8.95
C GLY A 1167 37.92 -6.65 9.02
N LEU A 1168 37.10 -5.61 9.08
CA LEU A 1168 35.63 -5.72 9.00
C LEU A 1168 35.13 -5.42 7.59
N ASN A 1169 33.99 -6.02 7.22
CA ASN A 1169 33.25 -5.64 6.02
C ASN A 1169 32.35 -4.45 6.35
N TYR A 1170 32.11 -3.57 5.38
CA TYR A 1170 31.26 -2.39 5.56
C TYR A 1170 30.18 -2.35 4.51
N GLU A 1171 28.94 -2.22 4.95
CA GLU A 1171 27.81 -1.90 4.08
C GLU A 1171 27.44 -0.44 4.26
N TRP A 1172 27.16 0.27 3.17
CA TRP A 1172 26.63 1.62 3.23
C TRP A 1172 25.56 1.83 2.16
N MET A 1173 24.67 2.76 2.43
CA MET A 1173 23.56 3.12 1.56
C MET A 1173 23.45 4.63 1.48
N VAL A 1174 23.06 5.12 0.31
CA VAL A 1174 22.77 6.53 0.06
C VAL A 1174 21.31 6.63 -0.34
N GLN A 1175 20.54 7.41 0.41
CA GLN A 1175 19.13 7.63 0.12
C GLN A 1175 18.80 9.13 0.05
N LYS A 1176 17.75 9.44 -0.72
CA LYS A 1176 17.14 10.76 -0.77
C LYS A 1176 16.41 11.01 0.55
N ASP A 1177 16.67 12.14 1.19
CA ASP A 1177 15.92 12.58 2.37
C ASP A 1177 14.67 13.33 1.91
N GLU A 1178 13.50 12.74 2.12
CA GLU A 1178 12.22 13.33 1.69
C GLU A 1178 11.80 14.47 2.63
N TYR A 1179 12.08 14.34 3.93
CA TYR A 1179 11.80 15.37 4.93
C TYR A 1179 12.61 16.66 4.72
N LEU A 1180 13.90 16.56 4.40
CA LEU A 1180 14.76 17.73 4.13
C LEU A 1180 14.62 18.27 2.69
N GLY A 1181 13.99 17.53 1.78
CA GLY A 1181 13.76 17.94 0.40
C GLY A 1181 12.84 19.16 0.27
N GLU A 1182 11.95 19.39 1.24
CA GLU A 1182 11.10 20.58 1.32
C GLU A 1182 11.88 21.88 1.64
N LEU A 1183 13.14 21.77 2.07
CA LEU A 1183 13.99 22.91 2.46
C LEU A 1183 14.89 23.44 1.31
N ASN A 1184 14.43 23.33 0.06
CA ASN A 1184 15.06 23.85 -1.17
C ASN A 1184 16.42 23.24 -1.58
N SER A 1185 16.82 22.07 -1.07
CA SER A 1185 18.02 21.36 -1.58
C SER A 1185 17.85 19.84 -1.53
N MET A 1186 18.10 19.15 -2.66
CA MET A 1186 18.25 17.68 -2.67
C MET A 1186 19.47 17.32 -1.81
N ARG A 1187 19.22 16.72 -0.64
CA ARG A 1187 20.27 16.19 0.23
C ARG A 1187 20.19 14.68 0.27
N LEU A 1188 21.35 14.04 0.09
CA LEU A 1188 21.50 12.60 0.21
C LEU A 1188 22.09 12.28 1.58
N GLN A 1189 21.46 11.38 2.33
CA GLN A 1189 22.05 10.84 3.56
C GLN A 1189 22.91 9.62 3.22
N VAL A 1190 24.12 9.55 3.77
CA VAL A 1190 24.98 8.37 3.67
C VAL A 1190 25.09 7.73 5.04
N LYS A 1191 24.71 6.47 5.12
CA LYS A 1191 24.84 5.68 6.34
C LYS A 1191 25.57 4.39 6.03
N GLY A 1192 26.39 3.92 6.95
CA GLY A 1192 26.91 2.57 6.84
C GLY A 1192 27.21 1.92 8.17
N ARG A 1193 27.27 0.59 8.13
CA ARG A 1193 27.41 -0.31 9.28
C ARG A 1193 28.54 -1.31 9.02
N ALA A 1194 29.14 -1.78 10.10
CA ALA A 1194 30.11 -2.86 10.06
C ALA A 1194 29.34 -4.18 10.01
N VAL A 1195 29.81 -5.10 9.18
CA VAL A 1195 29.26 -6.44 9.00
C VAL A 1195 30.38 -7.43 9.30
N LYS A 1196 30.03 -8.45 10.08
CA LYS A 1196 30.96 -9.50 10.49
C LYS A 1196 31.28 -10.44 9.34
#